data_AF-A0A8J4TCY0-F1
#
_entry.id   AF-A0A8J4TCY0-F1
#
_cell.length_a   1.000
_cell.length_b   1.000
_cell.length_c   1.000
_cell.angle_alpha   90.00
_cell.angle_beta   90.00
_cell.angle_gamma   90.00
#
_symmetry.space_group_name_H-M   'P 1'
#
loop_
_entity.id
_entity.type
_entity.pdbx_description
1 polymer ?
#
loop_
_entity_poly.entity_id
_entity_poly.type
_entity_poly.pdbx_seq_one_letter_code
_entity_poly.pdbx_strand_id
1 'polypeptide(L)'
;MLFHFKTNYHLHTAVSTTYIFSSNFFRLALSLPLATARAHDEPVVSSIKAVDLAVLFEELSPKAASLGIPLNELMDMVFVSLGSSRSSDIVQNELCELIGWDCIDLVFALLRERSAWVTTYQSRNDPENFVEQKNTRIASVSGEEPKSLVQQLIHDPVSVAAARAAQLEANARATAARLQQVMANGPSASTKAAEFKRSLPFVYDQLAELRERVAFVDSSRPRLPAGTTYKQLPLWDEVQFPAPTKPPSSVLDVPRVQVASLDSIGQQAFSGMQELNLIQSVVYPVAYHTAENLLVSAPTGAGKTNVAMLAIVQLLRSHLTKDSVLDLKSFKIVYLAPMKALAAELAATFSKRLAPLGLKVRECTGDMQLSKQEILETQIVYLAPMKALAAELAATFSKRLAPLGLKVRECTGDMQLSKQEILETQMLVSTPEKWDVISRKGSGDATLVTLVKLLIIDEIHLLHEDRGAVIEVLVARTLRQVETSQTLIRLVGLSATLPNYEDVAHFLHVNPYRGLFYFDDRFRPVPLRMSFYGVRGSNRRVQEANMNAACYELLLEQVKREEQVMVFVHARGDTVKTARWLCETARQQQQIAHFQAPERNDRSILMKRIDRCGDMALRELLPFGFACHHAGMLRQDRTLVERLFADGHIRTLVCTATLAWGVNLPAHAVIIKGTRVYKAEKSDFVELDILDVLQIFGRAGRPQFDTQGVASIITSIDKMDHYLRLITNQHPIESSLLSNLNDHLNAEIALGTVTNIDDAVTWLKDTYLFVRLMKNPLHYGIQADLSNADSTLSDYLGRVVRSSALDLDAAEMIRYEPQTGQLASTDRGRTASLFYIRFSTAAMVRDTLEPTTMLPQLFSVLSEASEFVAMKVRDEEGGELNDLKGSFCRIPIQKAGNVDSDVPAKVNALLQGYISRHSPVCHSLASDMNYIHQNAGRLVRYLFELSLRQGWSSCASTTLQLARMIEQRQWDGQTPLWQFASATSHRLLQRVDEMELSVDRIRETGVDELTHLLRFRGRDGAREVSQLAALVPRIQLSAETQPITRTILRVRMTLEPDFTWSDRSHGTQQNFWIWIEDPDQGLIYHSEYWTLTKRTFKSKEPSFVMCTIPLFEPFPTQYLVRVSSDQWLGADTVCPLSFKRLLLPPPDPPHTDLLNLEPLPVCALQNSQYELLYKFTHFNPIQTQIFHTLYHQDVNVLLGAPTGSGKTVAAELAIFRVFNETPSKKVRSIYQQN
;
A
#
# COMPACT_ATOMS: atom_id res chain seq x y z
N MET A 1 -20.32 -37.98 -45.00
CA MET A 1 -19.79 -36.60 -45.09
C MET A 1 -19.97 -35.98 -43.71
N LEU A 2 -18.89 -35.77 -42.97
CA LEU A 2 -18.22 -34.45 -42.78
C LEU A 2 -19.09 -33.51 -41.90
N PHE A 3 -18.71 -33.07 -40.70
CA PHE A 3 -17.43 -33.18 -39.97
C PHE A 3 -17.66 -33.22 -38.44
N HIS A 4 -16.70 -33.80 -37.69
CA HIS A 4 -16.55 -33.55 -36.26
C HIS A 4 -16.25 -32.06 -35.99
N PHE A 5 -16.85 -31.50 -34.93
CA PHE A 5 -16.23 -30.40 -34.19
C PHE A 5 -16.26 -30.70 -32.68
N LYS A 6 -15.05 -30.84 -32.10
CA LYS A 6 -14.84 -30.69 -30.65
C LYS A 6 -14.78 -29.19 -30.35
N THR A 7 -15.69 -28.69 -29.53
CA THR A 7 -15.58 -27.34 -28.94
C THR A 7 -14.90 -27.43 -27.57
N ASN A 8 -13.58 -27.21 -27.56
CA ASN A 8 -12.87 -26.84 -26.34
C ASN A 8 -13.32 -25.43 -25.93
N TYR A 9 -14.25 -25.33 -24.98
CA TYR A 9 -14.51 -24.07 -24.29
C TYR A 9 -13.56 -23.95 -23.10
N HIS A 10 -12.41 -23.30 -23.32
CA HIS A 10 -11.74 -22.61 -22.23
C HIS A 10 -12.65 -21.47 -21.78
N LEU A 11 -13.12 -21.50 -20.53
CA LEU A 11 -13.69 -20.32 -19.89
C LEU A 11 -12.57 -19.27 -19.76
N HIS A 12 -12.55 -18.31 -20.68
CA HIS A 12 -11.99 -17.00 -20.40
C HIS A 12 -12.92 -16.31 -19.40
N THR A 13 -12.62 -16.45 -18.12
CA THR A 13 -13.25 -15.68 -17.03
C THR A 13 -12.94 -14.20 -17.20
N ALA A 14 -13.85 -13.48 -17.88
CA ALA A 14 -13.91 -12.03 -17.87
C ALA A 14 -14.48 -11.54 -16.52
N VAL A 15 -13.71 -11.75 -15.44
CA VAL A 15 -14.02 -11.21 -14.10
C VAL A 15 -13.40 -9.82 -13.99
N SER A 16 -14.18 -8.79 -14.34
CA SER A 16 -13.90 -7.38 -14.01
C SER A 16 -15.16 -6.52 -14.20
N THR A 17 -16.24 -6.88 -13.51
CA THR A 17 -17.35 -5.97 -13.23
C THR A 17 -17.91 -6.34 -11.86
N THR A 18 -17.17 -5.99 -10.81
CA THR A 18 -17.66 -6.10 -9.44
C THR A 18 -18.85 -5.16 -9.31
N TYR A 19 -20.06 -5.71 -9.27
CA TYR A 19 -21.23 -4.96 -8.85
C TYR A 19 -21.04 -4.55 -7.39
N ILE A 20 -20.55 -3.32 -7.18
CA ILE A 20 -20.54 -2.69 -5.87
C ILE A 20 -22.00 -2.30 -5.58
N PHE A 21 -22.76 -3.25 -5.02
CA PHE A 21 -23.93 -2.90 -4.24
C PHE A 21 -23.43 -2.08 -3.05
N SER A 22 -23.67 -0.76 -3.09
CA SER A 22 -23.25 0.13 -2.02
C SER A 22 -24.00 -0.23 -0.73
N SER A 23 -23.27 -0.42 0.37
CA SER A 23 -23.87 -0.70 1.68
C SER A 23 -24.66 0.48 2.26
N ASN A 24 -24.85 1.55 1.50
CA ASN A 24 -25.63 2.73 1.87
C ASN A 24 -27.14 2.52 1.71
N PHE A 25 -27.57 1.50 0.94
CA PHE A 25 -29.00 1.18 0.78
C PHE A 25 -29.70 0.79 2.10
N PHE A 26 -28.94 0.33 3.11
CA PHE A 26 -29.46 -0.11 4.41
C PHE A 26 -29.42 0.94 5.53
N ARG A 27 -28.64 2.02 5.42
CA ARG A 27 -28.49 3.00 6.53
C ARG A 27 -29.58 4.07 6.56
N LEU A 28 -30.17 4.44 5.41
CA LEU A 28 -31.25 5.45 5.37
C LEU A 28 -32.64 4.89 5.72
N ALA A 29 -32.81 3.56 5.78
CA ALA A 29 -34.08 2.92 6.15
C ALA A 29 -34.31 2.81 7.67
N LEU A 30 -33.36 3.24 8.51
CA LEU A 30 -33.35 3.01 9.96
C LEU A 30 -33.61 4.25 10.83
N SER A 31 -33.99 5.39 10.24
CA SER A 31 -34.24 6.65 10.97
C SER A 31 -35.71 7.08 11.04
N LEU A 32 -36.65 6.12 11.06
CA LEU A 32 -38.07 6.36 11.39
C LEU A 32 -38.52 5.42 12.51
N PRO A 33 -39.24 5.90 13.54
CA PRO A 33 -39.58 5.11 14.71
C PRO A 33 -40.76 4.16 14.42
N LEU A 34 -40.45 2.92 14.05
CA LEU A 34 -41.42 1.83 14.02
C LEU A 34 -41.69 1.32 15.44
N ALA A 35 -42.79 1.80 16.02
CA ALA A 35 -43.28 1.33 17.31
C ALA A 35 -43.83 -0.11 17.21
N THR A 36 -43.06 -1.04 17.75
CA THR A 36 -43.52 -2.26 18.45
C THR A 36 -44.66 -3.09 17.84
N ALA A 37 -44.30 -4.18 17.16
CA ALA A 37 -44.93 -5.49 17.36
C ALA A 37 -43.91 -6.61 17.08
N ARG A 38 -43.57 -7.43 18.09
CA ARG A 38 -42.75 -8.65 17.97
C ARG A 38 -43.58 -9.85 18.41
N ALA A 39 -43.67 -10.87 17.55
CA ALA A 39 -43.96 -12.29 17.83
C ALA A 39 -44.30 -12.94 16.47
N HIS A 40 -43.94 -14.16 16.09
CA HIS A 40 -43.03 -15.20 16.57
C HIS A 40 -43.15 -16.31 15.51
N ASP A 41 -42.06 -16.84 14.96
CA ASP A 41 -42.12 -18.13 14.23
C ASP A 41 -42.01 -19.27 15.24
N GLU A 42 -43.03 -20.13 15.32
CA GLU A 42 -42.97 -21.58 15.58
C GLU A 42 -44.37 -22.22 15.50
N PRO A 43 -44.51 -23.51 15.14
CA PRO A 43 -45.81 -24.12 14.87
C PRO A 43 -46.53 -24.58 16.15
N VAL A 44 -47.58 -23.87 16.53
CA VAL A 44 -48.48 -24.28 17.64
C VAL A 44 -49.67 -25.07 17.09
N VAL A 45 -49.89 -26.27 17.61
CA VAL A 45 -51.13 -27.04 17.39
C VAL A 45 -52.27 -26.35 18.17
N SER A 46 -53.13 -25.61 17.48
CA SER A 46 -54.30 -24.95 18.07
C SER A 46 -55.54 -25.84 17.97
N SER A 47 -56.21 -26.06 19.11
CA SER A 47 -57.53 -26.70 19.13
C SER A 47 -58.65 -25.66 18.89
N ILE A 48 -59.43 -25.85 17.84
CA ILE A 48 -60.64 -25.08 17.50
C ILE A 48 -61.60 -25.01 18.71
N LYS A 49 -62.13 -23.83 19.00
CA LYS A 49 -63.07 -23.55 20.10
C LYS A 49 -64.49 -23.28 19.57
N ALA A 50 -65.48 -23.34 20.47
CA ALA A 50 -66.88 -23.05 20.15
C ALA A 50 -67.13 -21.63 19.59
N VAL A 51 -66.20 -20.69 19.82
CA VAL A 51 -66.24 -19.33 19.24
C VAL A 51 -65.97 -19.35 17.74
N ASP A 52 -65.07 -20.21 17.27
CA ASP A 52 -64.67 -20.30 15.86
C ASP A 52 -65.80 -20.87 14.99
N LEU A 53 -66.62 -21.76 15.56
CA LEU A 53 -67.88 -22.19 14.93
C LEU A 53 -68.87 -21.03 14.79
N ALA A 54 -69.00 -20.14 15.78
CA ALA A 54 -69.93 -19.01 15.69
C ALA A 54 -69.55 -18.04 14.56
N VAL A 55 -68.25 -17.80 14.36
CA VAL A 55 -67.72 -17.00 13.23
C VAL A 55 -68.04 -17.69 11.89
N LEU A 56 -67.84 -19.01 11.79
CA LEU A 56 -68.20 -19.77 10.59
C LEU A 56 -69.71 -19.71 10.25
N PHE A 57 -70.59 -19.65 11.27
CA PHE A 57 -72.02 -19.41 11.08
C PHE A 57 -72.28 -17.99 10.52
N GLU A 58 -71.56 -16.95 10.96
CA GLU A 58 -71.70 -15.59 10.41
C GLU A 58 -71.18 -15.49 8.96
N GLU A 59 -70.04 -16.11 8.63
CA GLU A 59 -69.47 -16.07 7.26
C GLU A 59 -70.33 -16.81 6.24
N LEU A 60 -70.97 -17.92 6.62
CA LEU A 60 -71.85 -18.69 5.73
C LEU A 60 -73.30 -18.17 5.69
N SER A 61 -73.70 -17.31 6.63
CA SER A 61 -75.03 -16.65 6.67
C SER A 61 -75.42 -15.94 5.35
N PRO A 62 -74.59 -15.04 4.77
CA PRO A 62 -74.92 -14.39 3.50
C PRO A 62 -74.98 -15.38 2.32
N LYS A 63 -74.23 -16.49 2.37
CA LYS A 63 -74.28 -17.53 1.33
C LYS A 63 -75.54 -18.39 1.42
N ALA A 64 -75.95 -18.77 2.64
CA ALA A 64 -77.23 -19.44 2.88
C ALA A 64 -78.41 -18.59 2.37
N ALA A 65 -78.38 -17.29 2.64
CA ALA A 65 -79.38 -16.34 2.15
C ALA A 65 -79.40 -16.22 0.60
N SER A 66 -78.24 -16.27 -0.08
CA SER A 66 -78.18 -16.22 -1.54
C SER A 66 -78.60 -17.52 -2.23
N LEU A 67 -78.43 -18.67 -1.56
CA LEU A 67 -78.88 -19.99 -2.03
C LEU A 67 -80.35 -20.29 -1.69
N GLY A 68 -80.97 -19.53 -0.79
CA GLY A 68 -82.37 -19.73 -0.36
C GLY A 68 -82.56 -20.90 0.60
N ILE A 69 -81.49 -21.36 1.26
CA ILE A 69 -81.46 -22.54 2.14
C ILE A 69 -81.29 -22.07 3.60
N PRO A 70 -81.98 -22.68 4.59
CA PRO A 70 -81.72 -22.40 6.00
C PRO A 70 -80.23 -22.60 6.36
N LEU A 71 -79.64 -21.65 7.10
CA LEU A 71 -78.21 -21.69 7.45
C LEU A 71 -77.79 -22.99 8.16
N ASN A 72 -78.63 -23.54 9.03
CA ASN A 72 -78.35 -24.81 9.69
C ASN A 72 -78.24 -25.98 8.69
N GLU A 73 -79.10 -26.01 7.67
CA GLU A 73 -79.13 -27.06 6.64
C GLU A 73 -77.95 -26.95 5.67
N LEU A 74 -77.52 -25.71 5.35
CA LEU A 74 -76.25 -25.49 4.64
C LEU A 74 -75.04 -25.96 5.46
N MET A 75 -75.05 -25.69 6.77
CA MET A 75 -73.99 -26.16 7.68
C MET A 75 -73.95 -27.68 7.77
N ASP A 76 -75.09 -28.35 7.92
CA ASP A 76 -75.15 -29.82 7.91
C ASP A 76 -74.56 -30.38 6.60
N MET A 77 -74.88 -29.81 5.44
CA MET A 77 -74.31 -30.24 4.15
C MET A 77 -72.79 -30.02 4.06
N VAL A 78 -72.29 -28.86 4.50
CA VAL A 78 -70.85 -28.56 4.55
C VAL A 78 -70.12 -29.56 5.46
N PHE A 79 -70.65 -29.83 6.66
CA PHE A 79 -70.04 -30.75 7.61
C PHE A 79 -70.19 -32.23 7.24
N VAL A 80 -71.21 -32.61 6.47
CA VAL A 80 -71.34 -33.95 5.86
C VAL A 80 -70.28 -34.16 4.77
N SER A 81 -70.06 -33.19 3.86
CA SER A 81 -68.97 -33.30 2.86
C SER A 81 -67.60 -33.29 3.54
N LEU A 82 -67.36 -32.40 4.51
CA LEU A 82 -66.14 -32.44 5.34
C LEU A 82 -65.97 -33.76 6.09
N GLY A 83 -67.04 -34.43 6.53
CA GLY A 83 -67.01 -35.74 7.20
C GLY A 83 -66.70 -36.95 6.29
N SER A 84 -66.68 -36.76 4.97
CA SER A 84 -66.47 -37.82 3.96
C SER A 84 -65.10 -38.51 4.07
N SER A 85 -64.97 -39.78 3.69
CA SER A 85 -63.66 -40.47 3.60
C SER A 85 -62.88 -40.20 2.30
N ARG A 86 -63.38 -39.31 1.43
CA ARG A 86 -62.77 -38.92 0.14
C ARG A 86 -61.54 -38.00 0.33
N SER A 87 -60.66 -37.96 -0.68
CA SER A 87 -59.48 -37.07 -0.68
C SER A 87 -59.88 -35.60 -0.56
N SER A 88 -58.98 -34.78 -0.01
CA SER A 88 -59.24 -33.36 0.22
C SER A 88 -59.59 -32.62 -1.06
N ASP A 89 -58.95 -32.95 -2.18
CA ASP A 89 -59.17 -32.39 -3.52
C ASP A 89 -60.58 -32.69 -4.08
N ILE A 90 -61.16 -33.87 -3.81
CA ILE A 90 -62.56 -34.16 -4.17
C ILE A 90 -63.52 -33.34 -3.29
N VAL A 91 -63.24 -33.28 -1.99
CA VAL A 91 -64.06 -32.57 -1.00
C VAL A 91 -63.96 -31.05 -1.16
N GLN A 92 -62.81 -30.54 -1.61
CA GLN A 92 -62.61 -29.16 -2.01
C GLN A 92 -63.51 -28.80 -3.18
N ASN A 93 -63.55 -29.64 -4.23
CA ASN A 93 -64.44 -29.42 -5.36
C ASN A 93 -65.91 -29.52 -4.94
N GLU A 94 -66.32 -30.51 -4.14
CA GLU A 94 -67.68 -30.60 -3.59
C GLU A 94 -68.07 -29.35 -2.77
N LEU A 95 -67.16 -28.82 -1.94
CA LEU A 95 -67.41 -27.61 -1.16
C LEU A 95 -67.41 -26.34 -2.03
N CYS A 96 -66.51 -26.21 -3.01
CA CYS A 96 -66.52 -25.10 -3.96
C CYS A 96 -67.73 -25.14 -4.91
N GLU A 97 -68.32 -26.31 -5.17
CA GLU A 97 -69.62 -26.43 -5.85
C GLU A 97 -70.79 -26.07 -4.90
N LEU A 98 -70.72 -26.43 -3.62
CA LEU A 98 -71.77 -26.19 -2.63
C LEU A 98 -71.86 -24.73 -2.13
N ILE A 99 -70.72 -24.10 -1.81
CA ILE A 99 -70.67 -22.72 -1.27
C ILE A 99 -69.97 -21.72 -2.21
N GLY A 100 -69.47 -22.16 -3.37
CA GLY A 100 -68.93 -21.31 -4.42
C GLY A 100 -67.41 -21.08 -4.37
N TRP A 101 -66.81 -20.88 -5.55
CA TRP A 101 -65.39 -20.58 -5.74
C TRP A 101 -64.95 -19.23 -5.17
N ASP A 102 -65.90 -18.32 -4.93
CA ASP A 102 -65.73 -17.06 -4.20
C ASP A 102 -65.42 -17.25 -2.71
N CYS A 103 -65.64 -18.45 -2.16
CA CYS A 103 -65.35 -18.80 -0.76
C CYS A 103 -64.15 -19.76 -0.63
N ILE A 104 -63.25 -19.84 -1.63
CA ILE A 104 -62.17 -20.84 -1.65
C ILE A 104 -61.20 -20.76 -0.45
N ASP A 105 -60.91 -19.56 0.07
CA ASP A 105 -60.05 -19.39 1.25
C ASP A 105 -60.69 -20.01 2.51
N LEU A 106 -62.02 -19.93 2.63
CA LEU A 106 -62.78 -20.59 3.69
C LEU A 106 -62.77 -22.13 3.51
N VAL A 107 -62.89 -22.61 2.27
CA VAL A 107 -62.76 -24.05 1.97
C VAL A 107 -61.38 -24.58 2.34
N PHE A 108 -60.31 -23.82 2.04
CA PHE A 108 -58.96 -24.18 2.49
C PHE A 108 -58.81 -24.15 4.02
N ALA A 109 -59.39 -23.17 4.72
CA ALA A 109 -59.37 -23.11 6.18
C ALA A 109 -60.10 -24.30 6.83
N LEU A 110 -61.23 -24.71 6.27
CA LEU A 110 -62.01 -25.89 6.70
C LEU A 110 -61.27 -27.20 6.43
N LEU A 111 -60.61 -27.34 5.27
CA LEU A 111 -59.84 -28.53 4.92
C LEU A 111 -58.53 -28.67 5.70
N ARG A 112 -57.88 -27.56 6.04
CA ARG A 112 -56.60 -27.54 6.78
C ARG A 112 -56.70 -28.22 8.15
N GLU A 113 -57.84 -28.07 8.84
CA GLU A 113 -58.10 -28.71 10.15
C GLU A 113 -59.37 -29.58 10.13
N ARG A 114 -59.65 -30.19 8.97
CA ARG A 114 -60.86 -30.97 8.65
C ARG A 114 -61.38 -31.88 9.77
N SER A 115 -60.50 -32.67 10.37
CA SER A 115 -60.88 -33.60 11.45
C SER A 115 -61.29 -32.89 12.74
N ALA A 116 -60.69 -31.74 13.06
CA ALA A 116 -61.02 -30.95 14.24
C ALA A 116 -62.35 -30.21 14.05
N TRP A 117 -62.59 -29.64 12.86
CA TRP A 117 -63.87 -29.03 12.50
C TRP A 117 -65.03 -30.02 12.62
N VAL A 118 -64.94 -31.18 11.97
CA VAL A 118 -65.98 -32.22 12.02
C VAL A 118 -66.23 -32.71 13.45
N THR A 119 -65.17 -32.93 14.23
CA THR A 119 -65.30 -33.35 15.63
C THR A 119 -66.01 -32.32 16.49
N THR A 120 -65.65 -31.04 16.38
CA THR A 120 -66.27 -29.97 17.17
C THR A 120 -67.75 -29.77 16.79
N TYR A 121 -68.09 -29.85 15.50
CA TYR A 121 -69.48 -29.78 15.04
C TYR A 121 -70.34 -30.96 15.54
N GLN A 122 -69.82 -32.19 15.43
CA GLN A 122 -70.50 -33.38 15.97
C GLN A 122 -70.69 -33.32 17.48
N SER A 123 -69.67 -32.85 18.23
CA SER A 123 -69.76 -32.70 19.70
C SER A 123 -70.82 -31.70 20.18
N ARG A 124 -71.24 -30.77 19.31
CA ARG A 124 -72.34 -29.82 19.58
C ARG A 124 -73.72 -30.45 19.33
N ASN A 125 -73.82 -31.38 18.39
CA ASN A 125 -75.09 -31.98 17.98
C ASN A 125 -75.42 -33.28 18.74
N ASP A 126 -74.43 -34.04 19.24
CA ASP A 126 -74.68 -35.27 20.01
C ASP A 126 -73.57 -35.57 21.06
N PRO A 127 -73.78 -35.25 22.36
CA PRO A 127 -72.69 -35.24 23.35
C PRO A 127 -72.32 -36.61 23.97
N GLU A 128 -73.11 -37.68 23.78
CA GLU A 128 -72.88 -38.95 24.50
C GLU A 128 -71.83 -39.89 23.86
N ASN A 129 -71.54 -39.76 22.56
CA ASN A 129 -70.70 -40.73 21.81
C ASN A 129 -69.17 -40.52 21.91
N PHE A 130 -68.68 -39.54 22.67
CA PHE A 130 -67.27 -39.10 22.58
C PHE A 130 -66.27 -39.89 23.44
N VAL A 131 -66.70 -40.90 24.20
CA VAL A 131 -65.86 -41.56 25.23
C VAL A 131 -65.15 -42.84 24.73
N GLU A 132 -65.70 -43.58 23.76
CA GLU A 132 -65.15 -44.91 23.39
C GLU A 132 -63.96 -44.88 22.41
N GLN A 133 -63.85 -43.90 21.52
CA GLN A 133 -62.83 -43.93 20.44
C GLN A 133 -61.40 -43.58 20.89
N LYS A 134 -61.19 -43.16 22.14
CA LYS A 134 -59.86 -42.75 22.63
C LYS A 134 -58.93 -43.93 22.98
N ASN A 135 -59.47 -45.14 23.15
CA ASN A 135 -58.75 -46.29 23.71
C ASN A 135 -58.15 -47.25 22.66
N THR A 136 -58.33 -47.03 21.36
CA THR A 136 -57.93 -47.96 20.28
C THR A 136 -56.74 -47.50 19.41
N ARG A 137 -55.98 -46.48 19.82
CA ARG A 137 -54.80 -45.97 19.07
C ARG A 137 -53.42 -46.11 19.76
N ILE A 138 -53.32 -46.85 20.87
CA ILE A 138 -52.05 -47.00 21.62
C ILE A 138 -51.24 -48.25 21.22
N ALA A 139 -51.78 -49.14 20.36
CA ALA A 139 -51.14 -50.41 20.03
C ALA A 139 -51.08 -50.73 18.52
N SER A 140 -50.22 -50.01 17.75
CA SER A 140 -49.59 -50.53 16.51
C SER A 140 -48.75 -49.48 15.74
N VAL A 141 -47.50 -49.22 16.15
CA VAL A 141 -46.40 -48.92 15.21
C VAL A 141 -45.08 -49.47 15.77
N SER A 142 -44.65 -50.62 15.26
CA SER A 142 -43.28 -51.11 15.41
C SER A 142 -42.86 -51.74 14.09
N GLY A 143 -41.92 -51.11 13.37
CA GLY A 143 -41.48 -51.55 12.06
C GLY A 143 -40.94 -50.41 11.20
N GLU A 144 -39.69 -50.01 11.44
CA GLU A 144 -38.91 -49.27 10.44
C GLU A 144 -37.99 -50.24 9.69
N GLU A 145 -38.09 -50.26 8.37
CA GLU A 145 -37.06 -50.81 7.49
C GLU A 145 -36.06 -49.72 7.06
N PRO A 146 -34.78 -50.07 6.81
CA PRO A 146 -33.71 -49.09 6.66
C PRO A 146 -33.75 -48.36 5.31
N LYS A 147 -33.93 -47.04 5.34
CA LYS A 147 -33.72 -46.18 4.16
C LYS A 147 -32.23 -46.04 3.84
N SER A 148 -31.89 -46.12 2.55
CA SER A 148 -30.50 -46.18 2.10
C SER A 148 -29.72 -44.89 2.34
N LEU A 149 -28.42 -45.04 2.63
CA LEU A 149 -27.46 -43.98 2.98
C LEU A 149 -27.36 -42.82 1.95
N VAL A 150 -27.79 -43.05 0.70
CA VAL A 150 -27.71 -42.06 -0.39
C VAL A 150 -28.70 -40.92 -0.19
N GLN A 151 -29.84 -41.16 0.49
CA GLN A 151 -30.89 -40.14 0.65
C GLN A 151 -30.62 -39.14 1.79
N GLN A 152 -29.66 -39.42 2.67
CA GLN A 152 -29.21 -38.47 3.71
C GLN A 152 -28.13 -37.49 3.20
N LEU A 153 -27.44 -37.79 2.10
CA LEU A 153 -26.27 -37.04 1.62
C LEU A 153 -26.60 -35.78 0.80
N ILE A 154 -27.89 -35.44 0.62
CA ILE A 154 -28.32 -34.34 -0.25
C ILE A 154 -28.71 -33.07 0.54
N HIS A 155 -29.00 -33.17 1.84
CA HIS A 155 -29.69 -32.09 2.58
C HIS A 155 -28.86 -31.28 3.59
N ASP A 156 -27.60 -31.62 3.89
CA ASP A 156 -26.80 -30.88 4.88
C ASP A 156 -25.35 -30.61 4.41
N PRO A 157 -25.07 -29.41 3.83
CA PRO A 157 -23.73 -29.00 3.42
C PRO A 157 -22.74 -28.81 4.58
N VAL A 158 -23.22 -28.55 5.79
CA VAL A 158 -22.38 -28.29 6.98
C VAL A 158 -21.73 -29.58 7.45
N SER A 159 -22.48 -30.69 7.42
CA SER A 159 -21.98 -32.03 7.75
C SER A 159 -20.78 -32.46 6.89
N VAL A 160 -20.77 -32.11 5.59
CA VAL A 160 -19.71 -32.48 4.64
C VAL A 160 -18.43 -31.67 4.88
N ALA A 161 -18.56 -30.39 5.26
CA ALA A 161 -17.42 -29.57 5.67
C ALA A 161 -16.81 -30.07 6.99
N ALA A 162 -17.65 -30.39 7.98
CA ALA A 162 -17.22 -30.97 9.26
C ALA A 162 -16.54 -32.34 9.07
N ALA A 163 -17.10 -33.22 8.24
CA ALA A 163 -16.50 -34.51 7.92
C ALA A 163 -15.13 -34.36 7.20
N ARG A 164 -15.00 -33.41 6.26
CA ARG A 164 -13.70 -33.10 5.62
C ARG A 164 -12.68 -32.55 6.61
N ALA A 165 -13.08 -31.66 7.52
CA ALA A 165 -12.21 -31.12 8.55
C ALA A 165 -11.73 -32.23 9.50
N ALA A 166 -12.65 -33.08 9.99
CA ALA A 166 -12.33 -34.22 10.83
C ALA A 166 -11.42 -35.24 10.12
N GLN A 167 -11.61 -35.49 8.82
CA GLN A 167 -10.73 -36.35 8.02
C GLN A 167 -9.33 -35.74 7.83
N LEU A 168 -9.23 -34.42 7.65
CA LEU A 168 -7.97 -33.69 7.56
C LEU A 168 -7.23 -33.68 8.90
N GLU A 169 -7.92 -33.45 10.02
CA GLU A 169 -7.37 -33.60 11.37
C GLU A 169 -6.90 -35.02 11.64
N ALA A 170 -7.69 -36.04 11.28
CA ALA A 170 -7.32 -37.44 11.45
C ALA A 170 -6.06 -37.78 10.64
N ASN A 171 -5.95 -37.29 9.40
CA ASN A 171 -4.77 -37.45 8.57
C ASN A 171 -3.56 -36.66 9.11
N ALA A 172 -3.75 -35.46 9.63
CA ALA A 172 -2.69 -34.66 10.26
C ALA A 172 -2.18 -35.33 11.54
N ARG A 173 -3.08 -35.81 12.42
CA ARG A 173 -2.74 -36.56 13.64
C ARG A 173 -2.08 -37.90 13.32
N ALA A 174 -2.54 -38.62 12.29
CA ALA A 174 -1.87 -39.85 11.84
C ALA A 174 -0.47 -39.57 11.27
N THR A 175 -0.27 -38.46 10.55
CA THR A 175 1.04 -38.04 10.03
C THR A 175 1.97 -37.58 11.15
N ALA A 176 1.45 -36.84 12.13
CA ALA A 176 2.18 -36.43 13.34
C ALA A 176 2.59 -37.63 14.21
N ALA A 177 1.69 -38.61 14.42
CA ALA A 177 2.00 -39.85 15.13
C ALA A 177 3.06 -40.69 14.40
N ARG A 178 3.02 -40.72 13.06
CA ARG A 178 4.03 -41.40 12.22
C ARG A 178 5.39 -40.69 12.27
N LEU A 179 5.41 -39.36 12.31
CA LEU A 179 6.61 -38.57 12.56
C LEU A 179 7.16 -38.78 13.99
N GLN A 180 6.29 -38.80 15.00
CA GLN A 180 6.67 -39.11 16.39
C GLN A 180 7.25 -40.52 16.53
N GLN A 181 6.72 -41.54 15.84
CA GLN A 181 7.33 -42.88 15.81
C GLN A 181 8.71 -42.91 15.13
N VAL A 182 8.92 -42.10 14.08
CA VAL A 182 10.24 -41.95 13.45
C VAL A 182 11.23 -41.22 14.38
N MET A 183 10.76 -40.21 15.13
CA MET A 183 11.58 -39.50 16.12
C MET A 183 11.88 -40.33 17.37
N ALA A 184 10.95 -41.16 17.83
CA ALA A 184 11.12 -42.04 19.00
C ALA A 184 12.08 -43.22 18.75
N ASN A 185 12.22 -43.65 17.48
CA ASN A 185 13.19 -44.67 17.07
C ASN A 185 14.55 -44.10 16.64
N GLY A 186 14.75 -42.78 16.74
CA GLY A 186 16.07 -42.15 16.63
C GLY A 186 16.92 -42.43 17.88
N PRO A 187 18.26 -42.50 17.78
CA PRO A 187 19.12 -42.81 18.92
C PRO A 187 19.02 -41.74 20.01
N SER A 188 18.85 -42.18 21.26
CA SER A 188 18.60 -41.36 22.46
C SER A 188 19.44 -40.08 22.53
N ALA A 189 18.76 -38.94 22.68
CA ALA A 189 19.33 -37.60 22.59
C ALA A 189 19.83 -37.02 23.93
N SER A 190 19.85 -37.79 25.03
CA SER A 190 20.14 -37.27 26.38
C SER A 190 21.61 -37.27 26.81
N THR A 191 22.56 -37.61 25.93
CA THR A 191 24.01 -37.53 26.25
C THR A 191 24.89 -36.97 25.14
N LYS A 192 24.34 -36.74 23.93
CA LYS A 192 25.10 -36.19 22.77
C LYS A 192 24.83 -34.71 22.48
N ALA A 193 23.81 -34.11 23.08
CA ALA A 193 23.49 -32.69 22.87
C ALA A 193 24.60 -31.74 23.37
N ALA A 194 25.40 -32.17 24.37
CA ALA A 194 26.55 -31.41 24.86
C ALA A 194 27.79 -31.48 23.94
N GLU A 195 27.91 -32.50 23.09
CA GLU A 195 29.10 -32.71 22.22
C GLU A 195 28.91 -32.17 20.79
N PHE A 196 27.73 -31.62 20.45
CA PHE A 196 27.38 -31.24 19.07
C PHE A 196 27.14 -29.74 18.84
N LYS A 197 27.65 -28.86 19.71
CA LYS A 197 27.87 -27.43 19.39
C LYS A 197 29.01 -27.31 18.35
N ARG A 198 28.76 -27.71 17.10
CA ARG A 198 29.70 -27.52 15.98
C ARG A 198 29.83 -26.03 15.68
N SER A 199 31.06 -25.53 15.60
CA SER A 199 31.33 -24.15 15.16
C SER A 199 30.76 -23.93 13.75
N LEU A 200 30.04 -22.82 13.56
CA LEU A 200 29.53 -22.43 12.25
C LEU A 200 30.72 -22.19 11.29
N PRO A 201 30.71 -22.78 10.07
CA PRO A 201 31.93 -22.92 9.26
C PRO A 201 32.46 -21.60 8.67
N PHE A 202 31.62 -20.57 8.58
CA PHE A 202 31.95 -19.28 7.96
C PHE A 202 31.66 -18.08 8.87
N VAL A 203 31.64 -18.30 10.18
CA VAL A 203 31.42 -17.26 11.19
C VAL A 203 32.74 -16.98 11.92
N TYR A 204 33.28 -15.79 11.71
CA TYR A 204 34.52 -15.32 12.30
C TYR A 204 34.24 -14.12 13.21
N ASP A 205 33.74 -14.42 14.42
CA ASP A 205 33.34 -13.42 15.43
C ASP A 205 34.19 -13.57 16.70
N GLN A 206 35.31 -12.86 16.74
CA GLN A 206 36.20 -12.88 17.91
C GLN A 206 35.53 -12.35 19.19
N LEU A 207 34.53 -11.47 19.07
CA LEU A 207 33.85 -10.89 20.23
C LEU A 207 32.85 -11.88 20.84
N ALA A 208 32.13 -12.66 20.03
CA ALA A 208 31.30 -13.77 20.51
C ALA A 208 32.13 -14.86 21.20
N GLU A 209 33.25 -15.28 20.61
CA GLU A 209 34.17 -16.27 21.23
C GLU A 209 34.69 -15.82 22.61
N LEU A 210 34.92 -14.52 22.80
CA LEU A 210 35.34 -13.94 24.08
C LEU A 210 34.17 -13.77 25.07
N ARG A 211 32.95 -13.51 24.58
CA ARG A 211 31.72 -13.44 25.39
C ARG A 211 31.36 -14.79 26.00
N GLU A 212 31.51 -15.89 25.25
CA GLU A 212 31.24 -17.25 25.78
C GLU A 212 32.25 -17.72 26.84
N ARG A 213 33.49 -17.19 26.84
CA ARG A 213 34.59 -17.68 27.69
C ARG A 213 34.74 -16.99 29.05
N VAL A 214 33.96 -15.93 29.34
CA VAL A 214 34.14 -15.11 30.55
C VAL A 214 32.82 -15.02 31.33
N ALA A 215 32.79 -15.62 32.52
CA ALA A 215 31.66 -15.49 33.43
C ALA A 215 31.38 -14.02 33.77
N PHE A 216 30.09 -13.64 33.77
CA PHE A 216 29.66 -12.26 33.96
C PHE A 216 29.98 -11.76 35.38
N VAL A 217 30.81 -10.72 35.47
CA VAL A 217 30.94 -9.86 36.65
C VAL A 217 30.86 -8.42 36.16
N ASP A 218 29.78 -7.74 36.57
CA ASP A 218 29.44 -6.33 36.31
C ASP A 218 29.30 -5.90 34.82
N SER A 219 28.10 -5.46 34.44
CA SER A 219 27.73 -4.98 33.11
C SER A 219 27.87 -3.46 32.93
N SER A 220 28.34 -2.72 33.95
CA SER A 220 28.29 -1.25 33.98
C SER A 220 29.44 -0.53 33.25
N ARG A 221 30.57 -1.20 32.99
CA ARG A 221 31.80 -0.61 32.41
C ARG A 221 32.09 -1.13 30.99
N PRO A 222 32.41 -0.27 30.00
CA PRO A 222 32.79 -0.70 28.66
C PRO A 222 34.10 -1.52 28.69
N ARG A 223 34.10 -2.68 28.03
CA ARG A 223 35.32 -3.49 27.83
C ARG A 223 36.07 -2.97 26.61
N LEU A 224 37.13 -2.19 26.84
CA LEU A 224 37.97 -1.63 25.79
C LEU A 224 38.93 -2.68 25.21
N PRO A 225 39.33 -2.59 23.92
CA PRO A 225 40.31 -3.49 23.32
C PRO A 225 41.65 -3.52 24.08
N ALA A 226 42.27 -4.70 24.18
CA ALA A 226 43.59 -4.85 24.79
C ALA A 226 44.64 -4.00 24.03
N GLY A 227 45.37 -3.15 24.74
CA GLY A 227 46.29 -2.17 24.15
C GLY A 227 45.69 -0.77 23.90
N THR A 228 44.45 -0.51 24.33
CA THR A 228 43.86 0.84 24.34
C THR A 228 44.66 1.79 25.22
N THR A 229 44.99 2.98 24.72
CA THR A 229 45.68 4.04 25.47
C THR A 229 44.74 5.18 25.82
N TYR A 230 44.89 5.71 27.04
CA TYR A 230 44.18 6.90 27.54
C TYR A 230 45.17 8.03 27.81
N LYS A 231 44.86 9.26 27.38
CA LYS A 231 45.61 10.47 27.73
C LYS A 231 44.67 11.59 28.15
N GLN A 232 45.03 12.26 29.25
CA GLN A 232 44.33 13.45 29.72
C GLN A 232 45.09 14.70 29.31
N LEU A 233 44.51 15.52 28.44
CA LEU A 233 45.08 16.79 27.97
C LEU A 233 44.29 17.97 28.59
N PRO A 234 44.76 19.22 28.49
CA PRO A 234 44.10 20.35 29.15
C PRO A 234 42.67 20.60 28.65
N LEU A 235 42.47 20.56 27.32
CA LEU A 235 41.20 20.94 26.66
C LEU A 235 40.27 19.74 26.39
N TRP A 236 40.80 18.52 26.31
CA TRP A 236 40.05 17.29 26.05
C TRP A 236 40.74 16.06 26.65
N ASP A 237 40.01 14.96 26.73
CA ASP A 237 40.58 13.62 26.98
C ASP A 237 40.64 12.84 25.67
N GLU A 238 41.70 12.04 25.48
CA GLU A 238 41.95 11.20 24.31
C GLU A 238 41.90 9.72 24.70
N VAL A 239 41.09 8.93 24.00
CA VAL A 239 41.11 7.46 24.05
C VAL A 239 41.45 6.94 22.66
N GLN A 240 42.42 6.04 22.55
CA GLN A 240 42.85 5.48 21.27
C GLN A 240 42.88 3.95 21.31
N PHE A 241 42.17 3.33 20.38
CA PHE A 241 42.17 1.89 20.17
C PHE A 241 43.32 1.48 19.23
N PRO A 242 44.00 0.36 19.50
CA PRO A 242 44.96 -0.21 18.56
C PRO A 242 44.25 -0.71 17.30
N ALA A 243 44.97 -0.78 16.19
CA ALA A 243 44.44 -1.40 14.98
C ALA A 243 44.23 -2.91 15.16
N PRO A 244 43.20 -3.51 14.54
CA PRO A 244 42.89 -4.92 14.69
C PRO A 244 44.03 -5.83 14.19
N THR A 245 44.10 -7.02 14.78
CA THR A 245 45.04 -8.07 14.36
C THR A 245 44.65 -8.64 12.99
N LYS A 246 45.58 -9.34 12.32
CA LYS A 246 45.28 -9.99 11.03
C LYS A 246 44.26 -11.13 11.21
N PRO A 247 43.50 -11.49 10.14
CA PRO A 247 42.63 -12.67 10.16
C PRO A 247 43.36 -13.97 10.51
N PRO A 248 42.62 -15.02 10.94
CA PRO A 248 43.20 -16.35 11.14
C PRO A 248 43.87 -16.89 9.87
N SER A 249 45.02 -17.57 10.03
CA SER A 249 45.79 -18.15 8.92
C SER A 249 44.96 -19.12 8.07
N SER A 250 44.10 -19.93 8.69
CA SER A 250 43.17 -20.86 8.04
C SER A 250 42.26 -20.22 6.98
N VAL A 251 42.03 -18.90 7.05
CA VAL A 251 41.23 -18.16 6.08
C VAL A 251 42.12 -17.39 5.10
N LEU A 252 43.30 -16.93 5.53
CA LEU A 252 44.27 -16.25 4.67
C LEU A 252 44.77 -17.17 3.54
N ASP A 253 44.91 -18.46 3.82
CA ASP A 253 45.39 -19.49 2.89
C ASP A 253 44.34 -19.89 1.82
N VAL A 254 43.11 -19.37 1.89
CA VAL A 254 42.08 -19.62 0.87
C VAL A 254 42.49 -18.98 -0.47
N PRO A 255 42.65 -19.76 -1.56
CA PRO A 255 43.11 -19.24 -2.84
C PRO A 255 42.12 -18.23 -3.43
N ARG A 256 42.66 -17.17 -4.03
CA ARG A 256 41.87 -16.14 -4.72
C ARG A 256 41.27 -16.71 -5.99
N VAL A 257 39.95 -16.65 -6.13
CA VAL A 257 39.26 -17.12 -7.33
C VAL A 257 39.62 -16.21 -8.49
N GLN A 258 40.30 -16.76 -9.49
CA GLN A 258 40.68 -16.03 -10.69
C GLN A 258 39.46 -15.79 -11.58
N VAL A 259 39.28 -14.58 -12.10
CA VAL A 259 38.14 -14.25 -12.97
C VAL A 259 38.15 -15.11 -14.24
N ALA A 260 39.34 -15.52 -14.70
CA ALA A 260 39.52 -16.44 -15.82
C ALA A 260 38.94 -17.86 -15.60
N SER A 261 38.70 -18.29 -14.35
CA SER A 261 38.07 -19.60 -14.07
C SER A 261 36.54 -19.53 -13.96
N LEU A 262 35.93 -18.36 -14.18
CA LEU A 262 34.49 -18.22 -14.29
C LEU A 262 34.00 -18.69 -15.67
N ASP A 263 32.70 -18.97 -15.81
CA ASP A 263 32.09 -19.18 -17.12
C ASP A 263 31.98 -17.85 -17.91
N SER A 264 31.59 -17.92 -19.19
CA SER A 264 31.57 -16.76 -20.10
C SER A 264 30.75 -15.59 -19.56
N ILE A 265 29.67 -15.86 -18.83
CA ILE A 265 28.80 -14.84 -18.21
C ILE A 265 29.49 -14.21 -17.00
N GLY A 266 30.12 -15.02 -16.15
CA GLY A 266 30.94 -14.50 -15.04
C GLY A 266 32.12 -13.66 -15.51
N GLN A 267 32.85 -14.12 -16.54
CA GLN A 267 33.98 -13.37 -17.12
C GLN A 267 33.55 -11.99 -17.65
N GLN A 268 32.39 -11.91 -18.32
CA GLN A 268 31.83 -10.64 -18.77
C GLN A 268 31.43 -9.75 -17.58
N ALA A 269 30.70 -10.30 -16.60
CA ALA A 269 30.23 -9.57 -15.43
C ALA A 269 31.35 -9.05 -14.52
N PHE A 270 32.54 -9.67 -14.51
CA PHE A 270 33.70 -9.24 -13.73
C PHE A 270 34.86 -8.70 -14.59
N SER A 271 34.54 -8.26 -15.81
CA SER A 271 35.51 -7.66 -16.74
C SER A 271 36.29 -6.49 -16.11
N GLY A 272 37.62 -6.54 -16.26
CA GLY A 272 38.55 -5.56 -15.66
C GLY A 272 39.06 -5.91 -14.26
N MET A 273 38.70 -7.08 -13.70
CA MET A 273 39.36 -7.64 -12.51
C MET A 273 40.11 -8.93 -12.87
N GLN A 274 41.24 -9.18 -12.20
CA GLN A 274 42.02 -10.43 -12.38
C GLN A 274 41.53 -11.53 -11.45
N GLU A 275 41.23 -11.18 -10.19
CA GLU A 275 40.79 -12.11 -9.15
C GLU A 275 39.74 -11.49 -8.21
N LEU A 276 39.00 -12.35 -7.51
CA LEU A 276 38.09 -11.97 -6.43
C LEU A 276 38.86 -11.78 -5.12
N ASN A 277 38.42 -10.85 -4.27
CA ASN A 277 39.04 -10.64 -2.95
C ASN A 277 38.81 -11.83 -1.99
N LEU A 278 39.36 -11.77 -0.78
CA LEU A 278 39.25 -12.85 0.21
C LEU A 278 37.79 -13.23 0.52
N ILE A 279 36.97 -12.28 0.95
CA ILE A 279 35.56 -12.50 1.30
C ILE A 279 34.79 -13.03 0.09
N GLN A 280 34.99 -12.41 -1.09
CA GLN A 280 34.34 -12.81 -2.33
C GLN A 280 34.73 -14.25 -2.73
N SER A 281 35.97 -14.66 -2.53
CA SER A 281 36.45 -16.02 -2.82
C SER A 281 35.87 -17.06 -1.85
N VAL A 282 35.71 -16.72 -0.56
CA VAL A 282 35.06 -17.59 0.44
C VAL A 282 33.57 -17.76 0.16
N VAL A 283 32.87 -16.68 -0.23
CA VAL A 283 31.42 -16.70 -0.51
C VAL A 283 31.09 -17.26 -1.90
N TYR A 284 32.05 -17.22 -2.84
CA TYR A 284 31.89 -17.62 -4.25
C TYR A 284 31.16 -18.96 -4.48
N PRO A 285 31.51 -20.08 -3.80
CA PRO A 285 30.86 -21.36 -4.04
C PRO A 285 29.34 -21.33 -3.84
N VAL A 286 28.86 -20.53 -2.88
CA VAL A 286 27.44 -20.47 -2.52
C VAL A 286 26.72 -19.37 -3.31
N ALA A 287 27.27 -18.16 -3.39
CA ALA A 287 26.63 -17.08 -4.12
C ALA A 287 26.48 -17.39 -5.62
N TYR A 288 27.47 -18.06 -6.24
CA TYR A 288 27.55 -18.25 -7.68
C TYR A 288 26.95 -19.55 -8.22
N HIS A 289 27.05 -20.66 -7.46
CA HIS A 289 26.62 -21.99 -7.92
C HIS A 289 25.31 -22.48 -7.29
N THR A 290 24.81 -21.85 -6.23
CA THR A 290 23.54 -22.26 -5.59
C THR A 290 22.51 -21.13 -5.61
N ALA A 291 21.23 -21.50 -5.54
CA ALA A 291 20.11 -20.57 -5.35
C ALA A 291 19.77 -20.34 -3.87
N GLU A 292 20.61 -20.81 -2.93
CA GLU A 292 20.38 -20.70 -1.49
C GLU A 292 20.29 -19.22 -1.07
N ASN A 293 19.42 -18.93 -0.09
CA ASN A 293 19.38 -17.61 0.56
C ASN A 293 20.71 -17.34 1.26
N LEU A 294 21.13 -16.08 1.27
CA LEU A 294 22.48 -15.67 1.67
C LEU A 294 22.41 -14.49 2.67
N LEU A 295 23.18 -14.55 3.75
CA LEU A 295 23.48 -13.41 4.62
C LEU A 295 25.00 -13.24 4.74
N VAL A 296 25.49 -12.04 4.38
CA VAL A 296 26.92 -11.70 4.50
C VAL A 296 27.10 -10.45 5.35
N SER A 297 27.53 -10.64 6.60
CA SER A 297 27.95 -9.57 7.51
C SER A 297 29.46 -9.34 7.34
N ALA A 298 29.85 -8.15 6.87
CA ALA A 298 31.25 -7.80 6.66
C ALA A 298 31.50 -6.28 6.82
N PRO A 299 32.75 -5.85 7.15
CA PRO A 299 33.05 -4.45 7.41
C PRO A 299 32.82 -3.56 6.17
N THR A 300 32.55 -2.28 6.39
CA THR A 300 32.38 -1.31 5.31
C THR A 300 33.63 -1.26 4.42
N GLY A 301 33.43 -1.33 3.11
CA GLY A 301 34.52 -1.40 2.12
C GLY A 301 35.05 -2.81 1.83
N ALA A 302 34.64 -3.86 2.54
CA ALA A 302 35.16 -5.22 2.34
C ALA A 302 34.65 -5.93 1.05
N GLY A 303 33.84 -5.25 0.23
CA GLY A 303 33.48 -5.69 -1.13
C GLY A 303 32.14 -6.42 -1.27
N LYS A 304 31.18 -6.19 -0.38
CA LYS A 304 29.81 -6.77 -0.36
C LYS A 304 29.08 -6.63 -1.71
N THR A 305 29.27 -5.51 -2.41
CA THR A 305 28.80 -5.26 -3.79
C THR A 305 29.10 -6.39 -4.79
N ASN A 306 30.32 -6.94 -4.76
CA ASN A 306 30.69 -8.03 -5.68
C ASN A 306 29.98 -9.35 -5.30
N VAL A 307 29.61 -9.53 -4.02
CA VAL A 307 28.84 -10.70 -3.59
C VAL A 307 27.41 -10.65 -4.12
N ALA A 308 26.76 -9.48 -4.08
CA ALA A 308 25.49 -9.28 -4.78
C ALA A 308 25.61 -9.54 -6.29
N MET A 309 26.72 -9.12 -6.92
CA MET A 309 26.98 -9.41 -8.33
C MET A 309 27.05 -10.93 -8.61
N LEU A 310 27.66 -11.72 -7.73
CA LEU A 310 27.69 -13.19 -7.86
C LEU A 310 26.28 -13.80 -7.81
N ALA A 311 25.44 -13.35 -6.87
CA ALA A 311 24.06 -13.82 -6.74
C ALA A 311 23.19 -13.41 -7.94
N ILE A 312 23.37 -12.20 -8.47
CA ILE A 312 22.71 -11.77 -9.71
C ILE A 312 23.13 -12.69 -10.88
N VAL A 313 24.43 -12.91 -11.08
CA VAL A 313 24.90 -13.78 -12.18
C VAL A 313 24.37 -15.21 -12.06
N GLN A 314 24.23 -15.75 -10.85
CA GLN A 314 23.58 -17.04 -10.63
C GLN A 314 22.12 -17.06 -11.13
N LEU A 315 21.31 -16.02 -10.85
CA LEU A 315 19.95 -15.92 -11.38
C LEU A 315 19.94 -15.87 -12.92
N LEU A 316 20.83 -15.07 -13.50
CA LEU A 316 20.94 -14.90 -14.95
C LEU A 316 21.25 -16.22 -15.66
N ARG A 317 22.16 -17.03 -15.10
CA ARG A 317 22.51 -18.37 -15.59
C ARG A 317 21.30 -19.32 -15.61
N SER A 318 20.36 -19.17 -14.68
CA SER A 318 19.13 -19.99 -14.64
C SER A 318 18.05 -19.58 -15.65
N HIS A 319 18.17 -18.42 -16.31
CA HIS A 319 17.20 -17.90 -17.29
C HIS A 319 17.79 -17.81 -18.72
N LEU A 320 18.79 -18.65 -19.01
CA LEU A 320 19.32 -18.85 -20.37
C LEU A 320 18.44 -19.84 -21.14
N THR A 321 18.11 -19.48 -22.38
CA THR A 321 17.53 -20.42 -23.34
C THR A 321 18.59 -21.39 -23.88
N LYS A 322 18.15 -22.44 -24.58
CA LYS A 322 19.05 -23.45 -25.18
C LYS A 322 20.09 -22.86 -26.14
N ASP A 323 19.79 -21.70 -26.74
CA ASP A 323 20.67 -21.00 -27.67
C ASP A 323 21.59 -19.97 -26.97
N SER A 324 21.71 -20.04 -25.63
CA SER A 324 22.46 -19.09 -24.79
C SER A 324 21.97 -17.63 -24.85
N VAL A 325 20.72 -17.41 -25.27
CA VAL A 325 20.05 -16.09 -25.24
C VAL A 325 19.27 -15.97 -23.93
N LEU A 326 19.28 -14.79 -23.32
CA LEU A 326 18.70 -14.59 -21.99
C LEU A 326 17.24 -14.10 -22.07
N ASP A 327 16.31 -14.77 -21.39
CA ASP A 327 14.89 -14.36 -21.40
C ASP A 327 14.61 -13.21 -20.42
N LEU A 328 14.77 -11.99 -20.92
CA LEU A 328 14.57 -10.73 -20.19
C LEU A 328 13.12 -10.47 -19.73
N LYS A 329 12.13 -11.28 -20.13
CA LYS A 329 10.72 -11.13 -19.72
C LYS A 329 10.34 -12.03 -18.55
N SER A 330 11.10 -13.10 -18.32
CA SER A 330 10.77 -14.16 -17.33
C SER A 330 11.03 -13.81 -15.87
N PHE A 331 11.87 -12.82 -15.57
CA PHE A 331 12.26 -12.46 -14.19
C PHE A 331 12.41 -10.94 -13.98
N LYS A 332 12.43 -10.53 -12.70
CA LYS A 332 12.87 -9.23 -12.18
C LYS A 332 13.79 -9.43 -10.99
N ILE A 333 14.72 -8.50 -10.79
CA ILE A 333 15.59 -8.41 -9.60
C ILE A 333 15.21 -7.16 -8.83
N VAL A 334 15.05 -7.25 -7.50
CA VAL A 334 14.88 -6.10 -6.59
C VAL A 334 16.17 -5.92 -5.78
N TYR A 335 16.76 -4.72 -5.78
CA TYR A 335 17.95 -4.39 -4.97
C TYR A 335 17.65 -3.26 -4.00
N LEU A 336 17.37 -3.56 -2.74
CA LEU A 336 17.28 -2.56 -1.66
C LEU A 336 18.68 -2.18 -1.18
N ALA A 337 18.88 -0.89 -0.95
CA ALA A 337 20.07 -0.35 -0.32
C ALA A 337 19.73 0.87 0.53
N PRO A 338 20.58 1.23 1.50
CA PRO A 338 20.28 2.28 2.45
C PRO A 338 20.78 3.65 2.01
N MET A 339 21.33 3.86 0.79
CA MET A 339 22.19 5.04 0.55
C MET A 339 22.41 5.61 -0.85
N LYS A 340 22.88 6.89 -0.87
CA LYS A 340 22.95 7.77 -2.06
C LYS A 340 24.16 7.51 -2.94
N ALA A 341 25.34 7.40 -2.33
CA ALA A 341 26.56 6.96 -3.01
C ALA A 341 26.33 5.58 -3.55
N LEU A 342 25.83 4.73 -2.65
CA LEU A 342 25.89 3.30 -2.79
C LEU A 342 24.99 2.91 -3.95
N ALA A 343 23.77 3.42 -3.99
CA ALA A 343 22.90 3.25 -5.14
C ALA A 343 23.44 3.85 -6.45
N ALA A 344 24.14 5.00 -6.41
CA ALA A 344 24.72 5.58 -7.60
C ALA A 344 25.89 4.73 -8.15
N GLU A 345 26.76 4.30 -7.26
CA GLU A 345 27.91 3.48 -7.55
C GLU A 345 27.48 2.09 -8.02
N LEU A 346 26.52 1.46 -7.33
CA LEU A 346 25.94 0.16 -7.66
C LEU A 346 25.26 0.20 -9.02
N ALA A 347 24.36 1.16 -9.26
CA ALA A 347 23.72 1.32 -10.56
C ALA A 347 24.75 1.53 -11.68
N ALA A 348 25.76 2.39 -11.49
CA ALA A 348 26.83 2.58 -12.46
C ALA A 348 27.65 1.29 -12.71
N THR A 349 28.00 0.59 -11.63
CA THR A 349 28.86 -0.60 -11.64
C THR A 349 28.16 -1.76 -12.30
N PHE A 350 26.93 -2.05 -11.91
CA PHE A 350 26.11 -3.09 -12.52
C PHE A 350 25.72 -2.73 -13.95
N SER A 351 25.41 -1.46 -14.27
CA SER A 351 25.18 -1.03 -15.67
C SER A 351 26.40 -1.31 -16.56
N LYS A 352 27.61 -1.00 -16.08
CA LYS A 352 28.85 -1.26 -16.84
C LYS A 352 29.12 -2.77 -16.98
N ARG A 353 28.90 -3.55 -15.92
CA ARG A 353 29.25 -4.98 -15.84
C ARG A 353 28.26 -5.90 -16.55
N LEU A 354 26.97 -5.57 -16.55
CA LEU A 354 25.93 -6.39 -17.17
C LEU A 354 25.57 -5.97 -18.61
N ALA A 355 26.01 -4.79 -19.07
CA ALA A 355 25.82 -4.36 -20.47
C ALA A 355 26.30 -5.38 -21.53
N PRO A 356 27.43 -6.11 -21.38
CA PRO A 356 27.86 -7.12 -22.37
C PRO A 356 26.86 -8.28 -22.55
N LEU A 357 26.05 -8.56 -21.52
CA LEU A 357 25.08 -9.66 -21.49
C LEU A 357 23.71 -9.28 -22.07
N GLY A 358 23.61 -8.12 -22.74
CA GLY A 358 22.34 -7.53 -23.17
C GLY A 358 21.44 -7.05 -22.02
N LEU A 359 21.91 -7.19 -20.77
CA LEU A 359 21.17 -6.88 -19.56
C LEU A 359 21.25 -5.40 -19.23
N LYS A 360 20.06 -4.82 -19.12
CA LYS A 360 19.85 -3.39 -18.97
C LYS A 360 19.68 -3.05 -17.50
N VAL A 361 20.75 -3.22 -16.72
CA VAL A 361 20.83 -2.48 -15.46
C VAL A 361 20.90 -1.00 -15.81
N ARG A 362 20.15 -0.24 -15.04
CA ARG A 362 19.75 1.13 -15.27
C ARG A 362 19.58 1.74 -13.89
N GLU A 363 18.76 2.78 -13.79
CA GLU A 363 18.17 3.29 -12.56
C GLU A 363 16.82 4.00 -12.99
N CYS A 364 16.02 4.71 -12.17
CA CYS A 364 14.92 3.95 -11.54
C CYS A 364 13.88 4.77 -10.67
N THR A 365 12.51 4.55 -10.66
CA THR A 365 11.51 4.65 -9.49
C THR A 365 9.97 4.51 -9.81
N GLY A 366 9.13 3.94 -8.89
CA GLY A 366 7.75 4.30 -8.37
C GLY A 366 6.37 4.12 -9.11
N ASP A 367 5.32 4.78 -8.59
CA ASP A 367 3.86 4.47 -8.76
C ASP A 367 3.16 4.98 -10.02
N MET A 368 2.17 4.21 -10.51
CA MET A 368 1.21 4.59 -11.55
C MET A 368 -0.10 3.79 -11.41
N GLN A 369 -1.05 3.96 -12.35
CA GLN A 369 -1.90 2.86 -12.81
C GLN A 369 -1.19 2.26 -14.03
N LEU A 370 -0.43 1.19 -13.85
CA LEU A 370 0.33 0.58 -14.96
C LEU A 370 -0.60 -0.25 -15.84
N SER A 371 -0.41 -0.18 -17.17
CA SER A 371 -0.98 -1.19 -18.06
C SER A 371 -0.16 -2.48 -18.00
N LYS A 372 -0.81 -3.62 -18.24
CA LYS A 372 -0.17 -4.95 -18.20
C LYS A 372 1.01 -5.11 -19.19
N GLN A 373 1.12 -4.24 -20.21
CA GLN A 373 2.27 -4.20 -21.12
C GLN A 373 3.48 -3.46 -20.52
N GLU A 374 3.26 -2.34 -19.82
CA GLU A 374 4.32 -1.51 -19.20
C GLU A 374 5.18 -2.29 -18.20
N ILE A 375 4.55 -3.14 -17.40
CA ILE A 375 5.17 -3.96 -16.35
C ILE A 375 6.19 -4.98 -16.89
N LEU A 376 5.99 -5.46 -18.13
CA LEU A 376 6.81 -6.53 -18.69
C LEU A 376 8.19 -6.05 -19.17
N GLU A 377 8.34 -4.75 -19.48
CA GLU A 377 9.51 -4.19 -20.18
C GLU A 377 10.65 -3.71 -19.26
N THR A 378 10.38 -3.49 -17.97
CA THR A 378 11.38 -3.16 -16.93
C THR A 378 12.12 -4.41 -16.46
N GLN A 379 13.46 -4.45 -16.33
CA GLN A 379 14.19 -5.66 -15.87
C GLN A 379 14.56 -5.68 -14.38
N ILE A 380 14.90 -4.52 -13.81
CA ILE A 380 15.42 -4.43 -12.44
C ILE A 380 14.69 -3.32 -11.70
N VAL A 381 14.40 -3.59 -10.44
CA VAL A 381 13.89 -2.67 -9.43
C VAL A 381 15.02 -2.44 -8.44
N TYR A 382 15.17 -1.23 -7.94
CA TYR A 382 16.07 -0.90 -6.85
C TYR A 382 15.21 -0.36 -5.69
N LEU A 383 15.74 -0.23 -4.48
CA LEU A 383 15.10 0.51 -3.40
C LEU A 383 16.14 1.37 -2.68
N ALA A 384 15.86 2.66 -2.51
CA ALA A 384 16.73 3.63 -1.86
C ALA A 384 16.02 4.23 -0.62
N PRO A 385 16.72 4.46 0.50
CA PRO A 385 16.15 4.80 1.81
C PRO A 385 15.37 6.13 1.86
N MET A 386 15.53 7.00 0.85
CA MET A 386 15.28 8.43 0.95
C MET A 386 14.96 9.03 -0.41
N LYS A 387 13.89 9.83 -0.45
CA LYS A 387 13.37 10.46 -1.67
C LYS A 387 14.42 11.28 -2.43
N ALA A 388 15.03 12.26 -1.76
CA ALA A 388 16.03 13.17 -2.33
C ALA A 388 17.32 12.47 -2.82
N LEU A 389 17.46 11.18 -2.54
CA LEU A 389 18.51 10.34 -3.05
C LEU A 389 18.06 9.68 -4.34
N ALA A 390 16.92 8.98 -4.37
CA ALA A 390 16.35 8.41 -5.59
C ALA A 390 16.23 9.45 -6.72
N ALA A 391 15.86 10.69 -6.40
CA ALA A 391 15.82 11.81 -7.35
C ALA A 391 17.17 12.12 -8.03
N GLU A 392 18.24 12.19 -7.23
CA GLU A 392 19.56 12.52 -7.76
C GLU A 392 20.19 11.32 -8.45
N LEU A 393 19.84 10.08 -8.05
CA LEU A 393 20.14 8.88 -8.82
C LEU A 393 19.51 9.00 -10.21
N ALA A 394 18.18 9.14 -10.32
CA ALA A 394 17.44 9.24 -11.58
C ALA A 394 18.06 10.27 -12.54
N ALA A 395 18.33 11.48 -12.04
CA ALA A 395 18.99 12.53 -12.83
C ALA A 395 20.44 12.20 -13.24
N THR A 396 21.14 11.34 -12.49
CA THR A 396 22.51 10.87 -12.78
C THR A 396 22.53 9.77 -13.83
N PHE A 397 21.70 8.74 -13.69
CA PHE A 397 21.72 7.58 -14.58
C PHE A 397 21.04 7.84 -15.90
N SER A 398 19.99 8.67 -15.91
CA SER A 398 19.40 9.17 -17.16
C SER A 398 20.48 9.84 -18.04
N LYS A 399 21.38 10.64 -17.45
CA LYS A 399 22.48 11.29 -18.17
C LYS A 399 23.63 10.34 -18.54
N ARG A 400 24.14 9.54 -17.59
CA ARG A 400 25.29 8.65 -17.83
C ARG A 400 24.98 7.56 -18.85
N LEU A 401 23.72 7.14 -18.93
CA LEU A 401 23.32 5.95 -19.65
C LEU A 401 22.48 6.25 -20.91
N ALA A 402 22.17 7.53 -21.19
CA ALA A 402 21.59 7.98 -22.46
C ALA A 402 22.38 7.57 -23.73
N PRO A 403 23.73 7.54 -23.76
CA PRO A 403 24.49 7.10 -24.95
C PRO A 403 24.26 5.65 -25.36
N LEU A 404 23.70 4.83 -24.46
CA LEU A 404 23.33 3.43 -24.69
C LEU A 404 21.83 3.27 -25.05
N GLY A 405 21.11 4.37 -25.30
CA GLY A 405 19.76 4.38 -25.88
C GLY A 405 18.60 4.02 -24.94
N LEU A 406 18.81 3.97 -23.62
CA LEU A 406 17.79 3.56 -22.65
C LEU A 406 17.46 4.73 -21.68
N LYS A 407 16.30 4.70 -21.03
CA LYS A 407 15.82 5.78 -20.15
C LYS A 407 15.67 5.29 -18.69
N VAL A 408 15.64 6.28 -17.81
CA VAL A 408 15.79 6.19 -16.36
C VAL A 408 14.96 7.32 -15.78
N ARG A 409 14.14 7.03 -14.77
CA ARG A 409 13.08 7.93 -14.26
C ARG A 409 12.85 7.79 -12.77
N GLU A 410 12.32 8.82 -12.11
CA GLU A 410 11.97 8.85 -10.68
C GLU A 410 10.44 8.96 -10.43
N CYS A 411 9.92 8.49 -9.29
CA CYS A 411 8.53 8.48 -8.78
C CYS A 411 8.59 8.28 -7.24
N THR A 412 9.39 9.07 -6.51
CA THR A 412 9.28 9.04 -5.05
C THR A 412 7.87 9.51 -4.64
N GLY A 413 7.60 9.70 -3.35
CA GLY A 413 6.28 10.17 -2.90
C GLY A 413 5.78 11.45 -3.61
N ASP A 414 6.69 12.22 -4.22
CA ASP A 414 6.45 13.58 -4.70
C ASP A 414 6.57 13.70 -6.24
N MET A 415 6.94 12.62 -6.96
CA MET A 415 7.03 12.60 -8.43
C MET A 415 5.98 11.67 -9.05
N GLN A 416 5.27 12.19 -10.05
CA GLN A 416 4.28 11.47 -10.84
C GLN A 416 4.85 11.23 -12.24
N LEU A 417 5.15 9.97 -12.61
CA LEU A 417 5.52 9.61 -13.98
C LEU A 417 4.30 9.37 -14.85
N SER A 418 4.42 9.69 -16.12
CA SER A 418 3.39 9.40 -17.12
C SER A 418 3.55 8.01 -17.73
N LYS A 419 2.45 7.41 -18.22
CA LYS A 419 2.43 6.03 -18.78
C LYS A 419 3.49 5.79 -19.85
N GLN A 420 3.69 6.78 -20.73
CA GLN A 420 4.71 6.71 -21.77
C GLN A 420 6.14 6.78 -21.21
N GLU A 421 6.39 7.51 -20.13
CA GLU A 421 7.71 7.55 -19.51
C GLU A 421 8.07 6.24 -18.84
N ILE A 422 7.10 5.48 -18.31
CA ILE A 422 7.37 4.14 -17.79
C ILE A 422 7.52 3.10 -18.91
N LEU A 423 6.70 3.13 -19.98
CA LEU A 423 6.95 2.33 -21.21
C LEU A 423 8.40 2.52 -21.71
N GLU A 424 8.83 3.77 -21.78
CA GLU A 424 10.16 4.11 -22.30
C GLU A 424 11.29 3.88 -21.28
N THR A 425 11.00 3.46 -20.04
CA THR A 425 11.95 3.27 -18.94
C THR A 425 12.18 1.79 -18.65
N GLN A 426 13.44 1.40 -18.47
CA GLN A 426 13.81 -0.03 -18.35
C GLN A 426 14.01 -0.49 -16.89
N MET A 427 13.77 0.35 -15.87
CA MET A 427 14.18 0.12 -14.47
C MET A 427 13.52 1.08 -13.43
N LEU A 428 13.37 0.67 -12.15
CA LEU A 428 12.52 1.31 -11.10
C LEU A 428 13.05 1.31 -9.59
N VAL A 429 13.56 2.42 -8.96
CA VAL A 429 14.21 2.62 -7.59
C VAL A 429 13.10 3.17 -6.73
N SER A 430 12.29 2.35 -6.11
CA SER A 430 11.38 2.91 -5.11
C SER A 430 12.16 3.37 -3.87
N THR A 431 11.50 4.02 -2.92
CA THR A 431 11.96 3.89 -1.52
C THR A 431 11.33 2.63 -0.93
N PRO A 432 11.87 2.03 0.16
CA PRO A 432 11.21 0.88 0.80
C PRO A 432 9.72 1.14 1.06
N GLU A 433 9.37 2.34 1.54
CA GLU A 433 7.99 2.77 1.77
C GLU A 433 7.19 2.86 0.46
N LYS A 434 7.78 3.38 -0.62
CA LYS A 434 7.11 3.50 -1.92
C LYS A 434 6.92 2.15 -2.62
N TRP A 435 7.80 1.18 -2.39
CA TRP A 435 7.63 -0.20 -2.88
C TRP A 435 6.64 -0.98 -2.03
N ASP A 436 6.61 -0.73 -0.72
CA ASP A 436 5.53 -1.20 0.14
C ASP A 436 4.18 -0.70 -0.42
N VAL A 437 4.01 0.61 -0.70
CA VAL A 437 2.82 1.16 -1.39
C VAL A 437 2.50 0.46 -2.73
N ILE A 438 3.48 0.27 -3.62
CA ILE A 438 3.23 -0.42 -4.91
C ILE A 438 2.75 -1.86 -4.66
N SER A 439 3.40 -2.59 -3.76
CA SER A 439 3.03 -3.97 -3.44
C SER A 439 1.71 -4.09 -2.66
N ARG A 440 1.21 -2.99 -2.07
CA ARG A 440 -0.14 -2.88 -1.45
C ARG A 440 -1.28 -2.71 -2.47
N LYS A 441 -0.99 -2.43 -3.76
CA LYS A 441 -2.01 -2.26 -4.80
C LYS A 441 -2.37 -3.58 -5.50
N GLY A 442 -3.39 -4.28 -4.98
CA GLY A 442 -3.88 -5.54 -5.55
C GLY A 442 -4.45 -5.44 -6.98
N SER A 443 -4.89 -4.26 -7.41
CA SER A 443 -5.59 -4.06 -8.69
C SER A 443 -4.66 -3.65 -9.84
N GLY A 444 -4.19 -4.64 -10.61
CA GLY A 444 -3.40 -4.44 -11.85
C GLY A 444 -1.88 -4.54 -11.65
N ASP A 445 -1.34 -3.84 -10.66
CA ASP A 445 0.11 -3.73 -10.42
C ASP A 445 0.74 -5.03 -9.86
N ALA A 446 -0.07 -5.92 -9.27
CA ALA A 446 0.36 -7.22 -8.71
C ALA A 446 1.20 -8.08 -9.67
N THR A 447 1.06 -7.89 -10.99
CA THR A 447 1.90 -8.57 -11.98
C THR A 447 3.39 -8.26 -11.85
N LEU A 448 3.80 -7.07 -11.38
CA LEU A 448 5.21 -6.76 -11.09
C LEU A 448 5.80 -7.72 -10.04
N VAL A 449 5.07 -7.90 -8.94
CA VAL A 449 5.53 -8.66 -7.78
C VAL A 449 5.67 -10.15 -8.13
N THR A 450 4.80 -10.69 -8.99
CA THR A 450 4.89 -12.10 -9.45
C THR A 450 6.14 -12.42 -10.28
N LEU A 451 6.73 -11.41 -10.94
CA LEU A 451 7.91 -11.58 -11.79
C LEU A 451 9.23 -11.46 -11.00
N VAL A 452 9.20 -11.03 -9.74
CA VAL A 452 10.40 -10.98 -8.89
C VAL A 452 10.92 -12.40 -8.65
N LYS A 453 12.24 -12.59 -8.76
CA LYS A 453 12.94 -13.87 -8.49
C LYS A 453 14.18 -13.74 -7.59
N LEU A 454 14.64 -12.51 -7.35
CA LEU A 454 15.76 -12.20 -6.46
C LEU A 454 15.49 -10.87 -5.74
N LEU A 455 15.54 -10.87 -4.41
CA LEU A 455 15.48 -9.69 -3.56
C LEU A 455 16.81 -9.58 -2.79
N ILE A 456 17.56 -8.52 -3.07
CA ILE A 456 18.79 -8.17 -2.35
C ILE A 456 18.46 -7.06 -1.36
N ILE A 457 18.93 -7.19 -0.12
CA ILE A 457 18.73 -6.26 0.98
C ILE A 457 20.12 -5.85 1.47
N ASP A 458 20.67 -4.81 0.84
CA ASP A 458 21.94 -4.22 1.23
C ASP A 458 21.77 -3.44 2.53
N GLU A 459 22.73 -3.63 3.43
CA GLU A 459 22.80 -3.03 4.77
C GLU A 459 21.55 -3.34 5.64
N ILE A 460 21.14 -4.62 5.67
CA ILE A 460 19.95 -5.14 6.37
C ILE A 460 19.87 -4.83 7.88
N HIS A 461 20.96 -4.42 8.52
CA HIS A 461 20.93 -3.93 9.90
C HIS A 461 20.08 -2.66 10.11
N LEU A 462 19.64 -1.99 9.03
CA LEU A 462 18.54 -1.02 9.08
C LEU A 462 17.26 -1.57 9.72
N LEU A 463 17.10 -2.89 9.90
CA LEU A 463 16.07 -3.51 10.74
C LEU A 463 15.99 -2.89 12.16
N HIS A 464 17.11 -2.35 12.68
CA HIS A 464 17.15 -1.68 13.99
C HIS A 464 16.60 -0.25 14.00
N GLU A 465 16.50 0.41 12.84
CA GLU A 465 16.01 1.79 12.76
C GLU A 465 14.47 1.88 12.79
N ASP A 466 13.94 3.11 12.94
CA ASP A 466 12.52 3.44 12.83
C ASP A 466 11.89 2.96 11.48
N ARG A 467 12.72 2.76 10.44
CA ARG A 467 12.32 2.25 9.10
C ARG A 467 12.44 0.73 8.95
N GLY A 468 13.01 0.04 9.94
CA GLY A 468 13.24 -1.41 9.92
C GLY A 468 11.97 -2.23 9.74
N ALA A 469 10.87 -1.80 10.37
CA ALA A 469 9.54 -2.37 10.21
C ALA A 469 9.11 -2.54 8.74
N VAL A 470 9.48 -1.60 7.84
CA VAL A 470 9.12 -1.67 6.41
C VAL A 470 9.90 -2.78 5.71
N ILE A 471 11.20 -2.94 6.01
CA ILE A 471 12.02 -4.04 5.48
C ILE A 471 11.49 -5.38 5.99
N GLU A 472 11.12 -5.43 7.27
CA GLU A 472 10.57 -6.59 7.94
C GLU A 472 9.26 -7.08 7.28
N VAL A 473 8.30 -6.18 7.07
CA VAL A 473 7.03 -6.50 6.40
C VAL A 473 7.23 -6.86 4.93
N LEU A 474 8.15 -6.21 4.21
CA LEU A 474 8.46 -6.56 2.82
C LEU A 474 9.01 -7.98 2.67
N VAL A 475 9.88 -8.44 3.59
CA VAL A 475 10.38 -9.82 3.60
C VAL A 475 9.26 -10.79 3.94
N ALA A 476 8.50 -10.56 5.00
CA ALA A 476 7.38 -11.43 5.38
C ALA A 476 6.36 -11.61 4.25
N ARG A 477 5.99 -10.51 3.57
CA ARG A 477 5.13 -10.54 2.37
C ARG A 477 5.76 -11.32 1.23
N THR A 478 7.07 -11.19 1.01
CA THR A 478 7.80 -11.96 -0.02
C THR A 478 7.83 -13.45 0.31
N LEU A 479 8.04 -13.84 1.57
CA LEU A 479 8.02 -15.24 2.02
C LEU A 479 6.63 -15.86 1.83
N ARG A 480 5.58 -15.21 2.32
CA ARG A 480 4.19 -15.66 2.14
C ARG A 480 3.75 -15.70 0.68
N GLN A 481 4.31 -14.84 -0.18
CA GLN A 481 4.15 -14.92 -1.63
C GLN A 481 4.87 -16.12 -2.24
N VAL A 482 6.07 -16.50 -1.77
CA VAL A 482 6.77 -17.73 -2.20
C VAL A 482 5.90 -18.95 -1.89
N GLU A 483 5.29 -19.01 -0.70
CA GLU A 483 4.37 -20.09 -0.33
C GLU A 483 3.10 -20.11 -1.19
N THR A 484 2.44 -18.94 -1.36
CA THR A 484 1.17 -18.84 -2.10
C THR A 484 1.35 -19.09 -3.60
N SER A 485 2.45 -18.62 -4.19
CA SER A 485 2.74 -18.78 -5.62
C SER A 485 3.46 -20.08 -5.97
N GLN A 486 4.05 -20.77 -4.98
CA GLN A 486 4.99 -21.87 -5.16
C GLN A 486 6.18 -21.52 -6.08
N THR A 487 6.51 -20.22 -6.23
CA THR A 487 7.70 -19.77 -6.97
C THR A 487 8.74 -19.22 -6.00
N LEU A 488 9.92 -19.85 -5.97
CA LEU A 488 11.01 -19.43 -5.09
C LEU A 488 11.54 -18.03 -5.50
N ILE A 489 11.72 -17.18 -4.50
CA ILE A 489 12.38 -15.88 -4.61
C ILE A 489 13.63 -15.95 -3.74
N ARG A 490 14.81 -15.78 -4.33
CA ARG A 490 16.07 -15.82 -3.59
C ARG A 490 16.24 -14.55 -2.76
N LEU A 491 16.57 -14.69 -1.48
CA LEU A 491 16.87 -13.58 -0.57
C LEU A 491 18.38 -13.44 -0.34
N VAL A 492 18.90 -12.21 -0.41
CA VAL A 492 20.31 -11.90 -0.16
C VAL A 492 20.44 -10.71 0.78
N GLY A 493 20.73 -10.94 2.05
CA GLY A 493 21.08 -9.89 3.01
C GLY A 493 22.58 -9.56 2.97
N LEU A 494 22.93 -8.28 2.95
CA LEU A 494 24.29 -7.81 3.20
C LEU A 494 24.25 -6.93 4.45
N SER A 495 25.21 -7.08 5.37
CA SER A 495 25.18 -6.34 6.63
C SER A 495 26.55 -5.80 7.06
N ALA A 496 26.54 -4.91 8.04
CA ALA A 496 27.68 -4.59 8.88
C ALA A 496 27.85 -5.68 9.96
N THR A 497 28.97 -5.63 10.66
CA THR A 497 29.35 -6.59 11.72
C THR A 497 28.69 -6.24 13.04
N LEU A 498 27.41 -6.58 13.17
CA LEU A 498 26.59 -6.33 14.37
C LEU A 498 26.01 -7.64 14.93
N PRO A 499 25.73 -7.74 16.25
CA PRO A 499 25.13 -8.92 16.88
C PRO A 499 23.71 -9.24 16.38
N ASN A 500 23.23 -10.43 16.73
CA ASN A 500 21.97 -11.04 16.25
C ASN A 500 21.96 -11.39 14.75
N TYR A 501 23.12 -11.46 14.08
CA TYR A 501 23.21 -11.89 12.68
C TYR A 501 22.66 -13.31 12.45
N GLU A 502 22.75 -14.21 13.44
CA GLU A 502 22.11 -15.54 13.36
C GLU A 502 20.58 -15.42 13.33
N ASP A 503 19.99 -14.48 14.06
CA ASP A 503 18.54 -14.27 14.06
C ASP A 503 18.08 -13.64 12.75
N VAL A 504 18.87 -12.70 12.19
CA VAL A 504 18.64 -12.15 10.84
C VAL A 504 18.74 -13.25 9.78
N ALA A 505 19.65 -14.23 9.94
CA ALA A 505 19.74 -15.38 9.05
C ALA A 505 18.49 -16.27 9.13
N HIS A 506 17.97 -16.55 10.33
CA HIS A 506 16.72 -17.31 10.50
C HIS A 506 15.53 -16.59 9.85
N PHE A 507 15.39 -15.29 10.06
CA PHE A 507 14.36 -14.45 9.44
C PHE A 507 14.43 -14.42 7.90
N LEU A 508 15.63 -14.44 7.31
CA LEU A 508 15.80 -14.56 5.86
C LEU A 508 15.70 -16.01 5.32
N HIS A 509 15.36 -17.00 6.17
CA HIS A 509 15.41 -18.43 5.84
C HIS A 509 16.77 -18.87 5.25
N VAL A 510 17.86 -18.31 5.77
CA VAL A 510 19.24 -18.60 5.37
C VAL A 510 19.74 -19.83 6.13
N ASN A 511 20.27 -20.82 5.42
CA ASN A 511 20.87 -22.01 6.02
C ASN A 511 22.19 -21.63 6.77
N PRO A 512 22.29 -21.77 8.11
CA PRO A 512 23.46 -21.31 8.87
C PRO A 512 24.77 -22.01 8.51
N TYR A 513 24.72 -23.21 7.93
CA TYR A 513 25.89 -23.99 7.55
C TYR A 513 26.36 -23.77 6.11
N ARG A 514 25.60 -22.99 5.32
CA ARG A 514 25.88 -22.74 3.89
C ARG A 514 25.79 -21.27 3.52
N GLY A 515 24.70 -20.60 3.87
CA GLY A 515 24.37 -19.25 3.42
C GLY A 515 24.73 -18.14 4.41
N LEU A 516 25.09 -18.47 5.66
CA LEU A 516 25.51 -17.47 6.66
C LEU A 516 27.02 -17.28 6.63
N PHE A 517 27.46 -16.04 6.43
CA PHE A 517 28.86 -15.62 6.50
C PHE A 517 29.00 -14.40 7.40
N TYR A 518 29.92 -14.44 8.36
CA TYR A 518 30.23 -13.31 9.24
C TYR A 518 31.74 -13.11 9.29
N PHE A 519 32.20 -11.90 8.95
CA PHE A 519 33.61 -11.52 8.93
C PHE A 519 33.80 -10.28 9.82
N ASP A 520 34.49 -10.40 10.95
CA ASP A 520 34.78 -9.24 11.83
C ASP A 520 35.78 -8.23 11.24
N ASP A 521 36.08 -7.15 11.99
CA ASP A 521 36.96 -6.05 11.58
C ASP A 521 38.37 -6.46 11.14
N ARG A 522 38.85 -7.66 11.51
CA ARG A 522 40.14 -8.19 11.04
C ARG A 522 40.16 -8.35 9.51
N PHE A 523 39.00 -8.54 8.88
CA PHE A 523 38.84 -8.72 7.44
C PHE A 523 38.71 -7.39 6.66
N ARG A 524 38.80 -6.23 7.32
CA ARG A 524 38.81 -4.91 6.65
C ARG A 524 40.03 -4.80 5.73
N PRO A 525 39.89 -4.38 4.44
CA PRO A 525 41.01 -4.34 3.49
C PRO A 525 42.18 -3.44 3.91
N VAL A 526 41.90 -2.38 4.67
CA VAL A 526 42.88 -1.51 5.32
C VAL A 526 42.52 -1.45 6.80
N PRO A 527 43.38 -1.90 7.74
CA PRO A 527 43.11 -1.83 9.17
C PRO A 527 42.85 -0.39 9.64
N LEU A 528 41.91 -0.21 10.58
CA LEU A 528 41.54 1.10 11.09
C LEU A 528 42.11 1.34 12.50
N ARG A 529 42.76 2.49 12.72
CA ARG A 529 43.07 3.02 14.05
C ARG A 529 41.97 4.01 14.45
N MET A 530 41.35 3.81 15.61
CA MET A 530 40.25 4.67 16.09
C MET A 530 40.69 5.52 17.29
N SER A 531 40.34 6.80 17.29
CA SER A 531 40.56 7.75 18.38
C SER A 531 39.28 8.51 18.76
N PHE A 532 39.13 8.82 20.04
CA PHE A 532 37.99 9.52 20.62
C PHE A 532 38.50 10.71 21.43
N TYR A 533 37.92 11.88 21.20
CA TYR A 533 38.32 13.14 21.83
C TYR A 533 37.12 13.75 22.57
N GLY A 534 37.14 13.63 23.91
CA GLY A 534 36.10 14.16 24.80
C GLY A 534 36.41 15.60 25.21
N VAL A 535 35.79 16.57 24.55
CA VAL A 535 36.08 18.00 24.72
C VAL A 535 35.38 18.59 25.95
N ARG A 536 36.14 19.34 26.75
CA ARG A 536 35.63 20.08 27.92
C ARG A 536 35.16 21.49 27.52
N GLY A 537 34.16 22.01 28.22
CA GLY A 537 33.72 23.40 28.09
C GLY A 537 32.60 23.75 29.08
N SER A 538 32.63 24.97 29.62
CA SER A 538 31.63 25.46 30.58
C SER A 538 30.30 25.87 29.93
N ASN A 539 30.32 26.18 28.63
CA ASN A 539 29.13 26.46 27.82
C ASN A 539 29.37 26.04 26.36
N ARG A 540 28.30 26.04 25.55
CA ARG A 540 28.34 25.61 24.14
C ARG A 540 29.36 26.36 23.29
N ARG A 541 29.56 27.67 23.51
CA ARG A 541 30.52 28.49 22.73
C ARG A 541 31.97 28.09 23.03
N VAL A 542 32.30 27.88 24.31
CA VAL A 542 33.64 27.40 24.73
C VAL A 542 33.88 25.98 24.22
N GLN A 543 32.89 25.11 24.31
CA GLN A 543 32.97 23.74 23.81
C GLN A 543 33.19 23.70 22.28
N GLU A 544 32.48 24.51 21.51
CA GLU A 544 32.66 24.61 20.06
C GLU A 544 34.05 25.17 19.68
N ALA A 545 34.56 26.16 20.42
CA ALA A 545 35.93 26.66 20.24
C ALA A 545 36.99 25.59 20.55
N ASN A 546 36.80 24.79 21.60
CA ASN A 546 37.71 23.70 21.94
C ASN A 546 37.62 22.54 20.94
N MET A 547 36.43 22.26 20.38
CA MET A 547 36.26 21.31 19.27
C MET A 547 36.96 21.79 17.98
N ASN A 548 36.98 23.10 17.71
CA ASN A 548 37.76 23.68 16.61
C ASN A 548 39.27 23.45 16.82
N ALA A 549 39.78 23.71 18.03
CA ALA A 549 41.18 23.49 18.38
C ALA A 549 41.60 22.02 18.24
N ALA A 550 40.84 21.08 18.83
CA ALA A 550 41.08 19.65 18.70
C ALA A 550 41.07 19.19 17.22
N CYS A 551 40.10 19.67 16.43
CA CYS A 551 40.02 19.37 15.01
C CYS A 551 41.25 19.87 14.23
N TYR A 552 41.81 21.03 14.61
CA TYR A 552 42.99 21.59 13.96
C TYR A 552 44.27 20.80 14.26
N GLU A 553 44.50 20.42 15.52
CA GLU A 553 45.69 19.64 15.88
C GLU A 553 45.71 18.27 15.19
N LEU A 554 44.57 17.57 15.19
CA LEU A 554 44.43 16.27 14.52
C LEU A 554 44.63 16.38 13.01
N LEU A 555 44.03 17.42 12.40
CA LEU A 555 44.21 17.70 10.98
C LEU A 555 45.69 17.97 10.65
N LEU A 556 46.37 18.77 11.46
CA LEU A 556 47.78 19.11 11.28
C LEU A 556 48.71 17.90 11.42
N GLU A 557 48.41 16.94 12.31
CA GLU A 557 49.20 15.71 12.46
C GLU A 557 49.23 14.91 11.15
N GLN A 558 48.06 14.71 10.53
CA GLN A 558 47.94 13.91 9.30
C GLN A 558 48.49 14.68 8.09
N VAL A 559 48.15 15.97 7.94
CA VAL A 559 48.57 16.78 6.80
C VAL A 559 50.09 16.98 6.78
N LYS A 560 50.77 16.99 7.94
CA LYS A 560 52.25 16.96 8.02
C LYS A 560 52.90 15.68 7.48
N ARG A 561 52.15 14.57 7.39
CA ARG A 561 52.57 13.30 6.76
C ARG A 561 52.19 13.20 5.28
N GLU A 562 51.70 14.31 4.70
CA GLU A 562 51.13 14.34 3.35
C GLU A 562 49.89 13.45 3.18
N GLU A 563 49.15 13.19 4.26
CA GLU A 563 47.91 12.43 4.25
C GLU A 563 46.72 13.33 3.88
N GLN A 564 45.68 12.76 3.27
CA GLN A 564 44.43 13.47 2.97
C GLN A 564 43.39 13.22 4.06
N VAL A 565 42.66 14.27 4.45
CA VAL A 565 41.75 14.25 5.59
C VAL A 565 40.35 14.74 5.20
N MET A 566 39.34 13.99 5.63
CA MET A 566 37.94 14.45 5.61
C MET A 566 37.48 14.87 7.00
N VAL A 567 36.88 16.05 7.10
CA VAL A 567 36.27 16.57 8.35
C VAL A 567 34.75 16.59 8.17
N PHE A 568 34.05 15.79 8.95
CA PHE A 568 32.59 15.68 8.93
C PHE A 568 31.94 16.62 9.95
N VAL A 569 30.94 17.38 9.50
CA VAL A 569 30.12 18.30 10.29
C VAL A 569 28.63 18.15 9.95
N HIS A 570 27.75 18.73 10.78
CA HIS A 570 26.32 18.38 10.77
C HIS A 570 25.39 19.36 10.05
N ALA A 571 25.90 20.51 9.58
CA ALA A 571 25.12 21.50 8.85
C ALA A 571 25.85 22.06 7.62
N ARG A 572 25.07 22.46 6.60
CA ARG A 572 25.58 23.05 5.34
C ARG A 572 26.28 24.39 5.53
N GLY A 573 25.83 25.20 6.50
CA GLY A 573 26.53 26.43 6.86
C GLY A 573 27.86 26.15 7.56
N ASP A 574 27.93 25.06 8.33
CA ASP A 574 29.07 24.76 9.19
C ASP A 574 30.23 24.11 8.43
N THR A 575 30.01 23.53 7.25
CA THR A 575 31.11 23.14 6.34
C THR A 575 31.94 24.35 5.95
N VAL A 576 31.27 25.44 5.52
CA VAL A 576 31.94 26.68 5.09
C VAL A 576 32.59 27.40 6.27
N LYS A 577 31.89 27.54 7.41
CA LYS A 577 32.46 28.15 8.62
C LYS A 577 33.70 27.39 9.10
N THR A 578 33.62 26.06 9.17
CA THR A 578 34.72 25.21 9.65
C THR A 578 35.92 25.25 8.70
N ALA A 579 35.70 25.15 7.39
CA ALA A 579 36.78 25.22 6.40
C ALA A 579 37.50 26.57 6.42
N ARG A 580 36.76 27.69 6.49
CA ARG A 580 37.32 29.03 6.64
C ARG A 580 38.12 29.17 7.94
N TRP A 581 37.58 28.72 9.07
CA TRP A 581 38.26 28.79 10.35
C TRP A 581 39.59 28.01 10.33
N LEU A 582 39.58 26.76 9.87
CA LEU A 582 40.79 25.93 9.78
C LEU A 582 41.85 26.54 8.83
N CYS A 583 41.42 27.05 7.67
CA CYS A 583 42.31 27.71 6.72
C CYS A 583 42.93 28.99 7.30
N GLU A 584 42.14 29.81 8.00
CA GLU A 584 42.62 31.05 8.59
C GLU A 584 43.54 30.80 9.80
N THR A 585 43.24 29.81 10.65
CA THR A 585 44.16 29.36 11.71
C THR A 585 45.47 28.84 11.13
N ALA A 586 45.45 28.08 10.03
CA ALA A 586 46.66 27.63 9.34
C ALA A 586 47.50 28.78 8.75
N ARG A 587 46.86 29.88 8.32
CA ARG A 587 47.57 31.10 7.88
C ARG A 587 48.17 31.86 9.07
N GLN A 588 47.41 32.06 10.14
CA GLN A 588 47.86 32.76 11.35
C GLN A 588 49.02 32.04 12.05
N GLN A 589 49.02 30.71 12.07
CA GLN A 589 50.11 29.89 12.61
C GLN A 589 51.25 29.62 11.61
N GLN A 590 51.22 30.22 10.40
CA GLN A 590 52.21 30.03 9.33
C GLN A 590 52.41 28.57 8.86
N GLN A 591 51.40 27.72 9.04
CA GLN A 591 51.42 26.28 8.72
C GLN A 591 50.73 25.94 7.38
N ILE A 592 50.20 26.95 6.67
CA ILE A 592 49.42 26.79 5.44
C ILE A 592 50.15 26.02 4.32
N ALA A 593 51.49 26.02 4.32
CA ALA A 593 52.30 25.31 3.33
C ALA A 593 52.05 23.79 3.33
N HIS A 594 51.80 23.18 4.50
CA HIS A 594 51.51 21.74 4.60
C HIS A 594 50.18 21.35 3.91
N PHE A 595 49.23 22.28 3.86
CA PHE A 595 47.89 22.06 3.30
C PHE A 595 47.85 22.17 1.77
N GLN A 596 48.84 22.79 1.15
CA GLN A 596 48.90 22.90 -0.31
C GLN A 596 49.45 21.61 -0.94
N ALA A 597 48.92 21.24 -2.10
CA ALA A 597 49.49 20.17 -2.90
C ALA A 597 50.86 20.61 -3.48
N PRO A 598 51.82 19.69 -3.69
CA PRO A 598 53.09 19.99 -4.36
C PRO A 598 52.87 20.65 -5.73
N GLU A 599 53.81 21.48 -6.17
CA GLU A 599 53.71 22.15 -7.48
C GLU A 599 53.80 21.14 -8.63
N ARG A 600 52.63 20.71 -9.12
CA ARG A 600 52.47 20.00 -10.40
C ARG A 600 52.27 21.02 -11.54
N ASN A 601 52.73 20.67 -12.75
CA ASN A 601 52.57 21.48 -13.97
C ASN A 601 51.14 21.96 -14.24
N ASP A 602 50.13 21.24 -13.73
CA ASP A 602 48.71 21.55 -13.95
C ASP A 602 48.15 22.69 -13.09
N ARG A 603 48.92 23.27 -12.13
CA ARG A 603 48.41 24.30 -11.18
C ARG A 603 47.75 25.49 -11.88
N SER A 604 48.28 25.92 -13.03
CA SER A 604 47.73 27.01 -13.85
C SER A 604 46.40 26.66 -14.54
N ILE A 605 46.21 25.40 -14.91
CA ILE A 605 44.95 24.86 -15.47
C ILE A 605 43.92 24.70 -14.35
N LEU A 606 44.36 24.29 -13.16
CA LEU A 606 43.55 24.18 -11.95
C LEU A 606 42.95 25.54 -11.57
N MET A 607 43.77 26.59 -11.47
CA MET A 607 43.32 27.95 -11.16
C MET A 607 42.27 28.44 -12.16
N LYS A 608 42.50 28.27 -13.47
CA LYS A 608 41.51 28.61 -14.52
C LYS A 608 40.20 27.81 -14.45
N ARG A 609 40.18 26.64 -13.78
CA ARG A 609 38.94 25.88 -13.48
C ARG A 609 38.27 26.40 -12.21
N ILE A 610 39.04 26.77 -11.19
CA ILE A 610 38.55 27.36 -9.93
C ILE A 610 37.87 28.71 -10.20
N ASP A 611 38.46 29.57 -11.04
CA ASP A 611 37.88 30.89 -11.40
C ASP A 611 36.49 30.79 -12.06
N ARG A 612 36.16 29.65 -12.67
CA ARG A 612 34.87 29.36 -13.33
C ARG A 612 33.84 28.75 -12.38
N CYS A 613 34.22 28.42 -11.14
CA CYS A 613 33.34 27.78 -10.15
C CYS A 613 32.22 28.74 -9.74
N GLY A 614 30.98 28.26 -9.58
CA GLY A 614 29.86 29.13 -9.20
C GLY A 614 29.98 29.64 -7.77
N ASP A 615 30.39 28.77 -6.86
CA ASP A 615 30.50 29.01 -5.43
C ASP A 615 31.69 29.92 -5.02
N MET A 616 31.38 31.02 -4.33
CA MET A 616 32.37 31.98 -3.82
C MET A 616 33.28 31.38 -2.74
N ALA A 617 32.76 30.49 -1.88
CA ALA A 617 33.54 29.85 -0.81
C ALA A 617 34.57 28.86 -1.38
N LEU A 618 34.26 28.18 -2.48
CA LEU A 618 35.23 27.30 -3.15
C LEU A 618 36.39 28.08 -3.77
N ARG A 619 36.13 29.22 -4.41
CA ARG A 619 37.20 30.08 -4.97
C ARG A 619 38.17 30.59 -3.91
N GLU A 620 37.65 30.87 -2.71
CA GLU A 620 38.42 31.32 -1.55
C GLU A 620 39.31 30.20 -0.96
N LEU A 621 38.78 28.98 -0.83
CA LEU A 621 39.42 27.90 -0.08
C LEU A 621 40.35 27.01 -0.92
N LEU A 622 39.98 26.71 -2.17
CA LEU A 622 40.71 25.77 -3.03
C LEU A 622 42.19 26.15 -3.28
N PRO A 623 42.59 27.44 -3.44
CA PRO A 623 44.00 27.82 -3.59
C PRO A 623 44.89 27.42 -2.40
N PHE A 624 44.31 27.19 -1.22
CA PHE A 624 45.01 26.81 0.00
C PHE A 624 44.92 25.30 0.31
N GLY A 625 44.31 24.50 -0.58
CA GLY A 625 44.14 23.05 -0.41
C GLY A 625 42.96 22.63 0.49
N PHE A 626 42.06 23.58 0.80
CA PHE A 626 40.81 23.34 1.53
C PHE A 626 39.61 23.31 0.58
N ALA A 627 38.59 22.52 0.89
CA ALA A 627 37.32 22.54 0.16
C ALA A 627 36.12 22.20 1.06
N CYS A 628 34.92 22.55 0.58
CA CYS A 628 33.65 22.20 1.18
C CYS A 628 32.89 21.18 0.31
N HIS A 629 32.10 20.29 0.92
CA HIS A 629 31.14 19.44 0.19
C HIS A 629 29.83 19.23 0.96
N HIS A 630 28.72 19.68 0.39
CA HIS A 630 27.38 19.44 0.92
C HIS A 630 26.32 19.42 -0.18
N ALA A 631 25.20 18.75 0.08
CA ALA A 631 24.10 18.58 -0.87
C ALA A 631 23.48 19.90 -1.41
N GLY A 632 23.70 21.03 -0.72
CA GLY A 632 23.26 22.36 -1.16
C GLY A 632 24.12 23.02 -2.25
N MET A 633 25.30 22.46 -2.57
CA MET A 633 26.18 23.00 -3.61
C MET A 633 25.72 22.61 -5.01
N LEU A 634 26.01 23.46 -5.99
CA LEU A 634 25.82 23.16 -7.40
C LEU A 634 26.50 21.84 -7.77
N ARG A 635 25.80 20.99 -8.52
CA ARG A 635 26.27 19.64 -8.85
C ARG A 635 27.60 19.63 -9.62
N GLN A 636 27.82 20.64 -10.47
CA GLN A 636 29.08 20.79 -11.22
C GLN A 636 30.25 21.01 -10.24
N ASP A 637 30.05 21.88 -9.25
CA ASP A 637 31.04 22.23 -8.23
C ASP A 637 31.31 21.04 -7.28
N ARG A 638 30.28 20.27 -6.88
CA ARG A 638 30.47 19.00 -6.13
C ARG A 638 31.35 18.01 -6.89
N THR A 639 31.04 17.78 -8.16
CA THR A 639 31.80 16.85 -9.03
C THR A 639 33.24 17.32 -9.25
N LEU A 640 33.49 18.65 -9.25
CA LEU A 640 34.83 19.22 -9.33
C LEU A 640 35.62 18.93 -8.04
N VAL A 641 35.04 19.21 -6.87
CA VAL A 641 35.66 18.96 -5.56
C VAL A 641 36.00 17.48 -5.37
N GLU A 642 35.09 16.57 -5.73
CA GLU A 642 35.31 15.12 -5.67
C GLU A 642 36.53 14.67 -6.49
N ARG A 643 36.69 15.19 -7.71
CA ARG A 643 37.85 14.90 -8.58
C ARG A 643 39.13 15.50 -8.03
N LEU A 644 39.11 16.79 -7.65
CA LEU A 644 40.28 17.48 -7.10
C LEU A 644 40.79 16.81 -5.80
N PHE A 645 39.89 16.22 -5.00
CA PHE A 645 40.29 15.41 -3.85
C PHE A 645 40.88 14.07 -4.29
N ALA A 646 40.24 13.33 -5.19
CA ALA A 646 40.78 12.06 -5.70
C ALA A 646 42.17 12.19 -6.38
N ASP A 647 42.40 13.29 -7.09
CA ASP A 647 43.67 13.60 -7.79
C ASP A 647 44.80 14.06 -6.82
N GLY A 648 44.47 14.28 -5.54
CA GLY A 648 45.41 14.73 -4.50
C GLY A 648 45.62 16.25 -4.41
N HIS A 649 44.82 17.07 -5.10
CA HIS A 649 44.94 18.53 -5.06
C HIS A 649 44.35 19.18 -3.80
N ILE A 650 43.39 18.51 -3.15
CA ILE A 650 42.80 18.94 -1.88
C ILE A 650 43.36 18.05 -0.75
N ARG A 651 43.96 18.66 0.27
CA ARG A 651 44.42 17.97 1.48
C ARG A 651 43.30 17.88 2.53
N THR A 652 42.50 18.93 2.67
CA THR A 652 41.41 19.00 3.66
C THR A 652 40.05 19.18 2.99
N LEU A 653 39.16 18.20 3.15
CA LEU A 653 37.78 18.28 2.68
C LEU A 653 36.81 18.34 3.87
N VAL A 654 36.12 19.48 4.05
CA VAL A 654 35.08 19.63 5.07
C VAL A 654 33.73 19.30 4.46
N CYS A 655 33.02 18.30 4.99
CA CYS A 655 31.81 17.78 4.38
C CYS A 655 30.71 17.45 5.40
N THR A 656 29.49 17.26 4.90
CA THR A 656 28.39 16.74 5.72
C THR A 656 28.32 15.22 5.65
N ALA A 657 27.68 14.54 6.61
CA ALA A 657 27.50 13.08 6.62
C ALA A 657 26.98 12.53 5.28
N THR A 658 26.21 13.34 4.54
CA THR A 658 25.78 13.05 3.16
C THR A 658 26.91 12.69 2.18
N LEU A 659 28.19 12.95 2.45
CA LEU A 659 29.31 12.48 1.63
C LEU A 659 29.72 11.03 1.92
N ALA A 660 29.85 10.64 3.20
CA ALA A 660 30.17 9.25 3.58
C ALA A 660 29.11 8.28 3.02
N TRP A 661 27.88 8.76 3.04
CA TRP A 661 26.68 8.19 2.50
C TRP A 661 26.43 8.46 1.00
N GLY A 662 27.16 9.40 0.37
CA GLY A 662 26.86 9.99 -0.95
C GLY A 662 27.90 9.90 -2.06
N VAL A 663 29.18 9.62 -1.75
CA VAL A 663 30.25 9.39 -2.76
C VAL A 663 31.20 8.30 -2.27
N ASN A 664 31.66 7.40 -3.16
CA ASN A 664 32.82 6.55 -2.86
C ASN A 664 34.14 7.31 -3.04
N LEU A 665 34.44 8.14 -2.06
CA LEU A 665 35.65 8.94 -1.98
C LEU A 665 36.36 8.60 -0.66
N PRO A 666 37.36 7.70 -0.66
CA PRO A 666 38.14 7.39 0.53
C PRO A 666 39.22 8.46 0.79
N ALA A 667 39.59 8.60 2.06
CA ALA A 667 40.68 9.46 2.53
C ALA A 667 41.61 8.63 3.44
N HIS A 668 42.83 9.10 3.71
CA HIS A 668 43.69 8.41 4.68
C HIS A 668 43.09 8.51 6.08
N ALA A 669 42.73 9.74 6.47
CA ALA A 669 42.14 10.04 7.76
C ALA A 669 40.74 10.67 7.66
N VAL A 670 39.92 10.40 8.67
CA VAL A 670 38.57 10.95 8.81
C VAL A 670 38.36 11.47 10.23
N ILE A 671 37.80 12.67 10.36
CA ILE A 671 37.51 13.34 11.63
C ILE A 671 36.02 13.69 11.69
N ILE A 672 35.28 13.16 12.65
CA ILE A 672 33.91 13.60 12.98
C ILE A 672 34.03 14.76 13.98
N LYS A 673 33.61 15.97 13.60
CA LYS A 673 33.73 17.18 14.43
C LYS A 673 32.39 17.54 15.06
N GLY A 674 32.26 17.27 16.36
CA GLY A 674 31.00 17.35 17.09
C GLY A 674 30.09 16.16 16.74
N THR A 675 29.04 15.93 17.53
CA THR A 675 28.17 14.75 17.35
C THR A 675 26.67 15.07 17.40
N ARG A 676 26.27 16.34 17.37
CA ARG A 676 24.86 16.75 17.45
C ARG A 676 24.29 17.10 16.08
N VAL A 677 23.21 16.44 15.69
CA VAL A 677 22.55 16.55 14.38
C VAL A 677 21.09 16.99 14.55
N TYR A 678 20.62 17.93 13.74
CA TYR A 678 19.21 18.28 13.66
C TYR A 678 18.44 17.23 12.84
N LYS A 679 17.55 16.44 13.46
CA LYS A 679 16.61 15.56 12.74
C LYS A 679 15.24 16.25 12.67
N ALA A 680 14.84 16.70 11.48
CA ALA A 680 13.55 17.39 11.26
C ALA A 680 12.34 16.54 11.67
N GLU A 681 12.38 15.22 11.43
CA GLU A 681 11.37 14.24 11.86
C GLU A 681 11.12 14.24 13.37
N LYS A 682 12.14 14.56 14.19
CA LYS A 682 12.06 14.67 15.66
C LYS A 682 12.11 16.13 16.15
N SER A 683 12.24 17.07 15.21
CA SER A 683 12.37 18.52 15.42
C SER A 683 13.30 18.86 16.59
N ASP A 684 14.47 18.23 16.64
CA ASP A 684 15.42 18.37 17.74
C ASP A 684 16.85 18.04 17.30
N PHE A 685 17.81 18.48 18.12
CA PHE A 685 19.22 18.12 18.03
C PHE A 685 19.48 16.82 18.80
N VAL A 686 19.53 15.71 18.07
CA VAL A 686 19.89 14.38 18.58
C VAL A 686 21.40 14.13 18.47
N GLU A 687 21.87 13.10 19.15
CA GLU A 687 23.21 12.55 18.92
C GLU A 687 23.29 11.81 17.57
N LEU A 688 24.51 11.72 17.02
CA LEU A 688 24.82 11.04 15.77
C LEU A 688 24.68 9.52 15.93
N ASP A 689 24.09 8.86 14.95
CA ASP A 689 23.84 7.42 15.03
C ASP A 689 25.15 6.62 14.95
N ILE A 690 25.19 5.42 15.56
CA ILE A 690 26.34 4.51 15.41
C ILE A 690 26.52 4.10 13.95
N LEU A 691 25.43 3.99 13.20
CA LEU A 691 25.47 3.67 11.77
C LEU A 691 26.09 4.81 10.95
N ASP A 692 25.72 6.07 11.23
CA ASP A 692 26.37 7.25 10.64
C ASP A 692 27.88 7.24 10.94
N VAL A 693 28.28 6.98 12.19
CA VAL A 693 29.68 6.93 12.63
C VAL A 693 30.46 5.85 11.89
N LEU A 694 29.95 4.61 11.84
CA LEU A 694 30.61 3.48 11.18
C LEU A 694 30.78 3.71 9.67
N GLN A 695 29.85 4.43 9.04
CA GLN A 695 29.88 4.71 7.60
C GLN A 695 30.83 5.85 7.26
N ILE A 696 30.91 6.86 8.12
CA ILE A 696 31.94 7.89 8.07
C ILE A 696 33.34 7.26 8.27
N PHE A 697 33.49 6.40 9.27
CA PHE A 697 34.74 5.64 9.53
C PHE A 697 35.08 4.68 8.37
N GLY A 698 34.08 4.18 7.65
CA GLY A 698 34.22 3.42 6.41
C GLY A 698 34.99 4.16 5.29
N ARG A 699 35.12 5.50 5.37
CA ARG A 699 35.89 6.31 4.41
C ARG A 699 37.38 6.46 4.75
N ALA A 700 37.82 6.01 5.93
CA ALA A 700 39.23 6.09 6.36
C ALA A 700 40.07 4.88 5.90
N GLY A 701 41.21 5.15 5.28
CA GLY A 701 42.11 4.18 4.65
C GLY A 701 41.73 3.89 3.19
N ARG A 702 42.52 4.39 2.24
CA ARG A 702 42.34 4.17 0.79
C ARG A 702 42.93 2.80 0.41
N PRO A 703 42.13 1.84 -0.08
CA PRO A 703 42.64 0.55 -0.56
C PRO A 703 43.72 0.75 -1.63
N GLN A 704 44.74 -0.10 -1.63
CA GLN A 704 45.93 -0.04 -2.51
C GLN A 704 46.93 1.10 -2.24
N PHE A 705 46.57 2.15 -1.50
CA PHE A 705 47.47 3.27 -1.19
C PHE A 705 47.92 3.32 0.27
N ASP A 706 47.00 3.08 1.20
CA ASP A 706 47.26 3.21 2.64
C ASP A 706 47.45 1.83 3.30
N THR A 707 48.43 1.71 4.19
CA THR A 707 48.67 0.51 5.01
C THR A 707 47.78 0.44 6.25
N GLN A 708 47.29 1.59 6.70
CA GLN A 708 46.41 1.79 7.84
C GLN A 708 45.58 3.06 7.58
N GLY A 709 44.32 3.07 8.02
CA GLY A 709 43.48 4.28 8.05
C GLY A 709 43.34 4.84 9.46
N VAL A 710 43.04 6.13 9.58
CA VAL A 710 42.81 6.79 10.88
C VAL A 710 41.39 7.36 10.94
N ALA A 711 40.65 7.02 11.99
CA ALA A 711 39.33 7.58 12.26
C ALA A 711 39.29 8.23 13.65
N SER A 712 38.85 9.48 13.72
CA SER A 712 38.77 10.27 14.94
C SER A 712 37.36 10.80 15.15
N ILE A 713 36.82 10.69 16.36
CA ILE A 713 35.55 11.32 16.75
C ILE A 713 35.79 12.37 17.84
N ILE A 714 35.37 13.60 17.58
CA ILE A 714 35.43 14.72 18.53
C ILE A 714 34.02 14.95 19.04
N THR A 715 33.80 14.72 20.32
CA THR A 715 32.51 14.83 20.99
C THR A 715 32.66 15.59 22.31
N SER A 716 31.58 15.81 23.04
CA SER A 716 31.67 16.39 24.39
C SER A 716 32.11 15.33 25.41
N ILE A 717 32.78 15.75 26.48
CA ILE A 717 33.32 14.81 27.48
C ILE A 717 32.22 13.91 28.11
N ASP A 718 31.00 14.41 28.26
CA ASP A 718 29.83 13.66 28.74
C ASP A 718 29.30 12.61 27.75
N LYS A 719 29.63 12.72 26.46
CA LYS A 719 29.24 11.77 25.41
C LYS A 719 30.37 10.85 24.96
N MET A 720 31.61 11.09 25.35
CA MET A 720 32.73 10.23 24.99
C MET A 720 32.52 8.77 25.40
N ASP A 721 32.07 8.52 26.64
CA ASP A 721 31.74 7.19 27.15
C ASP A 721 30.56 6.53 26.38
N HIS A 722 29.59 7.33 25.92
CA HIS A 722 28.51 6.84 25.07
C HIS A 722 29.07 6.28 23.74
N TYR A 723 29.84 7.06 22.98
CA TYR A 723 30.42 6.58 21.71
C TYR A 723 31.43 5.43 21.88
N LEU A 724 32.19 5.41 22.98
CA LEU A 724 33.04 4.27 23.34
C LEU A 724 32.20 2.99 23.55
N ARG A 725 31.07 3.07 24.28
CA ARG A 725 30.13 1.95 24.44
C ARG A 725 29.49 1.53 23.12
N LEU A 726 29.03 2.49 22.29
CA LEU A 726 28.40 2.17 20.99
C LEU A 726 29.32 1.31 20.10
N ILE A 727 30.61 1.67 20.03
CA ILE A 727 31.59 0.95 19.19
C ILE A 727 32.08 -0.36 19.85
N THR A 728 32.24 -0.41 21.19
CA THR A 728 32.79 -1.61 21.87
C THR A 728 31.76 -2.68 22.19
N ASN A 729 30.55 -2.30 22.60
CA ASN A 729 29.53 -3.28 22.97
C ASN A 729 28.78 -3.81 21.74
N GLN A 730 28.79 -3.08 20.61
CA GLN A 730 28.02 -3.31 19.38
C GLN A 730 26.51 -3.51 19.65
N HIS A 731 25.69 -2.55 19.23
CA HIS A 731 24.25 -2.66 19.47
C HIS A 731 23.64 -3.86 18.72
N PRO A 732 22.90 -4.75 19.42
CA PRO A 732 22.22 -5.86 18.78
C PRO A 732 21.12 -5.36 17.84
N ILE A 733 20.94 -6.04 16.71
CA ILE A 733 19.85 -5.73 15.78
C ILE A 733 18.53 -6.21 16.41
N GLU A 734 17.63 -5.28 16.74
CA GLU A 734 16.31 -5.55 17.33
C GLU A 734 15.20 -5.06 16.38
N SER A 735 14.03 -5.71 16.36
CA SER A 735 12.87 -5.26 15.56
C SER A 735 12.18 -4.03 16.16
N SER A 736 11.76 -3.10 15.28
CA SER A 736 10.92 -1.93 15.58
C SER A 736 9.42 -2.13 15.26
N LEU A 737 8.99 -3.30 14.73
CA LEU A 737 7.64 -3.48 14.14
C LEU A 737 6.48 -3.16 15.09
N LEU A 738 6.58 -3.48 16.38
CA LEU A 738 5.52 -3.22 17.37
C LEU A 738 5.08 -1.75 17.44
N SER A 739 5.97 -0.79 17.19
CA SER A 739 5.63 0.63 17.29
C SER A 739 4.64 1.10 16.22
N ASN A 740 4.63 0.43 15.06
CA ASN A 740 3.84 0.78 13.88
C ASN A 740 2.94 -0.38 13.43
N LEU A 741 2.63 -1.34 14.32
CA LEU A 741 1.93 -2.58 13.97
C LEU A 741 0.55 -2.31 13.36
N ASN A 742 -0.21 -1.35 13.88
CA ASN A 742 -1.56 -1.03 13.37
C ASN A 742 -1.53 -0.62 11.89
N ASP A 743 -0.51 0.14 11.45
CA ASP A 743 -0.35 0.60 10.06
C ASP A 743 -0.06 -0.57 9.11
N HIS A 744 0.82 -1.49 9.54
CA HIS A 744 1.22 -2.65 8.76
C HIS A 744 0.15 -3.75 8.74
N LEU A 745 -0.52 -4.01 9.87
CA LEU A 745 -1.63 -4.95 9.95
C LEU A 745 -2.82 -4.48 9.09
N ASN A 746 -3.18 -3.20 9.15
CA ASN A 746 -4.20 -2.63 8.25
C ASN A 746 -3.81 -2.79 6.77
N ALA A 747 -2.52 -2.72 6.43
CA ALA A 747 -2.07 -2.89 5.06
C ALA A 747 -2.27 -4.32 4.54
N GLU A 748 -1.97 -5.34 5.35
CA GLU A 748 -2.21 -6.75 5.00
C GLU A 748 -3.70 -7.09 4.97
N ILE A 749 -4.51 -6.51 5.87
CA ILE A 749 -5.98 -6.65 5.83
C ILE A 749 -6.57 -5.96 4.59
N ALA A 750 -6.05 -4.79 4.19
CA ALA A 750 -6.45 -4.09 2.97
C ALA A 750 -6.03 -4.82 1.68
N LEU A 751 -4.92 -5.55 1.73
CA LEU A 751 -4.47 -6.46 0.67
C LEU A 751 -5.29 -7.74 0.58
N GLY A 752 -5.94 -8.16 1.66
CA GLY A 752 -6.61 -9.46 1.78
C GLY A 752 -5.65 -10.63 1.98
N THR A 753 -4.38 -10.39 2.32
CA THR A 753 -3.40 -11.42 2.73
C THR A 753 -3.70 -11.93 4.15
N VAL A 754 -4.34 -11.10 4.97
CA VAL A 754 -4.81 -11.39 6.32
C VAL A 754 -6.33 -11.20 6.37
N THR A 755 -7.08 -12.25 6.68
CA THR A 755 -8.56 -12.25 6.72
C THR A 755 -9.14 -12.55 8.10
N ASN A 756 -8.30 -13.01 9.04
CA ASN A 756 -8.68 -13.36 10.40
C ASN A 756 -7.48 -13.26 11.37
N ILE A 757 -7.72 -13.40 12.67
CA ILE A 757 -6.68 -13.31 13.71
C ILE A 757 -5.58 -14.38 13.53
N ASP A 758 -5.90 -15.59 13.10
CA ASP A 758 -4.92 -16.67 12.95
C ASP A 758 -4.02 -16.45 11.72
N ASP A 759 -4.55 -15.90 10.62
CA ASP A 759 -3.78 -15.42 9.47
C ASP A 759 -2.76 -14.35 9.87
N ALA A 760 -3.17 -13.44 10.77
CA ALA A 760 -2.36 -12.33 11.28
C ALA A 760 -1.27 -12.81 12.25
N VAL A 761 -1.59 -13.76 13.13
CA VAL A 761 -0.59 -14.43 14.00
C VAL A 761 0.41 -15.21 13.15
N THR A 762 -0.06 -15.86 12.08
CA THR A 762 0.82 -16.55 11.12
C THR A 762 1.72 -15.55 10.39
N TRP A 763 1.17 -14.45 9.89
CA TRP A 763 1.96 -13.36 9.28
C TRP A 763 3.02 -12.81 10.23
N LEU A 764 2.70 -12.59 11.52
CA LEU A 764 3.67 -12.15 12.51
C LEU A 764 4.79 -13.16 12.78
N LYS A 765 4.56 -14.46 12.57
CA LYS A 765 5.60 -15.50 12.71
C LYS A 765 6.64 -15.45 11.57
N ASP A 766 6.30 -14.88 10.43
CA ASP A 766 7.21 -14.69 9.29
C ASP A 766 8.11 -13.45 9.45
N THR A 767 8.00 -12.70 10.55
CA THR A 767 8.69 -11.42 10.75
C THR A 767 9.88 -11.51 11.71
N TYR A 768 10.81 -10.55 11.60
CA TYR A 768 11.99 -10.46 12.46
C TYR A 768 11.63 -10.26 13.95
N LEU A 769 10.52 -9.57 14.24
CA LEU A 769 9.94 -9.44 15.57
C LEU A 769 9.72 -10.79 16.22
N PHE A 770 9.10 -11.78 15.54
CA PHE A 770 8.87 -13.09 16.14
C PHE A 770 10.18 -13.81 16.49
N VAL A 771 11.18 -13.78 15.61
CA VAL A 771 12.50 -14.34 15.88
C VAL A 771 13.13 -13.68 17.13
N ARG A 772 12.99 -12.36 17.27
CA ARG A 772 13.53 -11.61 18.42
C ARG A 772 12.71 -11.79 19.71
N LEU A 773 11.40 -11.92 19.63
CA LEU A 773 10.53 -12.26 20.77
C LEU A 773 10.90 -13.64 21.35
N MET A 774 11.18 -14.63 20.51
CA MET A 774 11.61 -15.97 20.92
C MET A 774 13.02 -16.00 21.55
N LYS A 775 13.87 -15.00 21.28
CA LYS A 775 15.27 -14.94 21.72
C LYS A 775 15.51 -14.00 22.90
N ASN A 776 14.73 -12.93 23.00
CA ASN A 776 14.88 -11.88 24.01
C ASN A 776 13.51 -11.33 24.47
N PRO A 777 12.62 -12.18 25.04
CA PRO A 777 11.26 -11.79 25.42
C PRO A 777 11.22 -10.59 26.39
N LEU A 778 12.19 -10.50 27.31
CA LEU A 778 12.28 -9.43 28.30
C LEU A 778 12.44 -8.03 27.68
N HIS A 779 13.15 -7.90 26.55
CA HIS A 779 13.30 -6.62 25.84
C HIS A 779 11.97 -6.08 25.31
N TYR A 780 11.05 -6.99 24.98
CA TYR A 780 9.71 -6.67 24.48
C TYR A 780 8.63 -6.66 25.59
N GLY A 781 9.05 -6.61 26.86
CA GLY A 781 8.15 -6.54 28.02
C GLY A 781 7.47 -7.87 28.39
N ILE A 782 7.86 -9.00 27.79
CA ILE A 782 7.33 -10.32 28.14
C ILE A 782 8.11 -10.85 29.36
N GLN A 783 7.40 -11.09 30.47
CA GLN A 783 7.97 -11.70 31.66
C GLN A 783 8.33 -13.17 31.42
N ALA A 784 9.39 -13.64 32.07
CA ALA A 784 9.92 -15.00 31.88
C ALA A 784 8.89 -16.10 32.14
N ASP A 785 8.01 -15.92 33.14
CA ASP A 785 6.97 -16.90 33.49
C ASP A 785 5.94 -17.08 32.37
N LEU A 786 5.58 -16.01 31.66
CA LEU A 786 4.69 -16.05 30.50
C LEU A 786 5.36 -16.75 29.30
N SER A 787 6.66 -16.53 29.10
CA SER A 787 7.44 -17.19 28.05
C SER A 787 7.58 -18.70 28.27
N ASN A 788 7.55 -19.16 29.52
CA ASN A 788 7.58 -20.59 29.85
C ASN A 788 6.20 -21.27 29.67
N ALA A 789 5.11 -20.51 29.81
CA ALA A 789 3.75 -21.01 29.61
C ALA A 789 3.37 -21.10 28.12
N ASP A 790 3.68 -20.07 27.32
CA ASP A 790 3.44 -20.04 25.87
C ASP A 790 4.76 -20.17 25.09
N SER A 791 5.25 -21.41 24.99
CA SER A 791 6.48 -21.76 24.27
C SER A 791 6.48 -21.43 22.77
N THR A 792 5.34 -21.05 22.19
CA THR A 792 5.20 -20.67 20.78
C THR A 792 4.93 -19.20 20.56
N LEU A 793 4.73 -18.44 21.65
CA LEU A 793 4.24 -17.06 21.69
C LEU A 793 2.92 -16.82 20.90
N SER A 794 2.15 -17.88 20.61
CA SER A 794 0.92 -17.77 19.82
C SER A 794 -0.21 -17.05 20.56
N ASP A 795 -0.33 -17.24 21.88
CA ASP A 795 -1.31 -16.56 22.73
C ASP A 795 -0.88 -15.13 23.05
N TYR A 796 0.43 -14.87 23.12
CA TYR A 796 0.96 -13.51 23.16
C TYR A 796 0.64 -12.75 21.86
N LEU A 797 1.05 -13.29 20.71
CA LEU A 797 0.78 -12.67 19.41
C LEU A 797 -0.73 -12.51 19.16
N GLY A 798 -1.54 -13.52 19.49
CA GLY A 798 -3.00 -13.43 19.39
C GLY A 798 -3.61 -12.34 20.26
N ARG A 799 -3.05 -12.03 21.44
CA ARG A 799 -3.48 -10.87 22.25
C ARG A 799 -3.06 -9.54 21.61
N VAL A 800 -1.83 -9.44 21.11
CA VAL A 800 -1.34 -8.24 20.43
C VAL A 800 -2.18 -7.93 19.18
N VAL A 801 -2.41 -8.92 18.31
CA VAL A 801 -3.25 -8.78 17.11
C VAL A 801 -4.68 -8.38 17.48
N ARG A 802 -5.31 -9.02 18.48
CA ARG A 802 -6.67 -8.64 18.92
C ARG A 802 -6.74 -7.21 19.44
N SER A 803 -5.70 -6.73 20.14
CA SER A 803 -5.62 -5.32 20.56
C SER A 803 -5.56 -4.38 19.36
N SER A 804 -4.65 -4.64 18.41
CA SER A 804 -4.55 -3.85 17.17
C SER A 804 -5.82 -3.92 16.32
N ALA A 805 -6.53 -5.05 16.30
CA ALA A 805 -7.79 -5.20 15.59
C ALA A 805 -8.90 -4.35 16.23
N LEU A 806 -9.00 -4.32 17.56
CA LEU A 806 -9.94 -3.44 18.29
C LEU A 806 -9.64 -1.96 18.05
N ASP A 807 -8.36 -1.57 18.06
CA ASP A 807 -7.94 -0.20 17.75
C ASP A 807 -8.34 0.22 16.32
N LEU A 808 -8.07 -0.66 15.33
CA LEU A 808 -8.38 -0.43 13.92
C LEU A 808 -9.89 -0.43 13.64
N ASP A 809 -10.67 -1.27 14.32
CA ASP A 809 -12.13 -1.33 14.22
C ASP A 809 -12.77 -0.08 14.84
N ALA A 810 -12.31 0.34 16.01
CA ALA A 810 -12.73 1.60 16.62
C ALA A 810 -12.46 2.80 15.70
N ALA A 811 -11.33 2.83 15.00
CA ALA A 811 -11.01 3.85 14.00
C ALA A 811 -11.76 3.70 12.65
N GLU A 812 -12.67 2.74 12.53
CA GLU A 812 -13.41 2.34 11.30
C GLU A 812 -12.51 1.97 10.12
N MET A 813 -11.26 1.56 10.36
CA MET A 813 -10.32 1.14 9.30
C MET A 813 -10.54 -0.31 8.87
N ILE A 814 -11.02 -1.15 9.78
CA ILE A 814 -11.47 -2.51 9.52
C ILE A 814 -12.88 -2.71 10.10
N ARG A 815 -13.48 -3.87 9.79
CA ARG A 815 -14.55 -4.48 10.57
C ARG A 815 -13.97 -5.74 11.21
N TYR A 816 -14.01 -5.82 12.52
CA TYR A 816 -13.54 -6.96 13.30
C TYR A 816 -14.73 -7.65 13.98
N GLU A 817 -14.87 -8.95 13.79
CA GLU A 817 -15.89 -9.77 14.47
C GLU A 817 -15.23 -10.60 15.58
N PRO A 818 -15.32 -10.21 16.86
CA PRO A 818 -14.58 -10.87 17.94
C PRO A 818 -14.96 -12.33 18.16
N GLN A 819 -16.18 -12.76 17.80
CA GLN A 819 -16.62 -14.15 17.99
C GLN A 819 -15.97 -15.12 16.99
N THR A 820 -15.76 -14.67 15.75
CA THR A 820 -15.21 -15.50 14.66
C THR A 820 -13.74 -15.20 14.38
N GLY A 821 -13.22 -14.09 14.91
CA GLY A 821 -11.88 -13.60 14.60
C GLY A 821 -11.74 -13.02 13.19
N GLN A 822 -12.83 -12.82 12.44
CA GLN A 822 -12.76 -12.30 11.06
C GLN A 822 -12.39 -10.82 11.01
N LEU A 823 -11.61 -10.46 9.99
CA LEU A 823 -11.09 -9.12 9.72
C LEU A 823 -11.44 -8.74 8.26
N ALA A 824 -12.19 -7.66 8.06
CA ALA A 824 -12.54 -7.15 6.74
C ALA A 824 -12.14 -5.68 6.59
N SER A 825 -11.37 -5.33 5.56
CA SER A 825 -10.96 -3.92 5.33
C SER A 825 -12.14 -3.03 4.92
N THR A 826 -12.25 -1.84 5.52
CA THR A 826 -13.17 -0.79 5.05
C THR A 826 -12.51 0.06 3.97
N ASP A 827 -13.29 0.90 3.29
CA ASP A 827 -12.71 1.90 2.39
C ASP A 827 -11.77 2.88 3.09
N ARG A 828 -12.00 3.18 4.36
CA ARG A 828 -11.08 3.98 5.18
C ARG A 828 -9.73 3.28 5.35
N GLY A 829 -9.72 2.01 5.71
CA GLY A 829 -8.49 1.21 5.86
C GLY A 829 -7.71 1.07 4.56
N ARG A 830 -8.42 0.80 3.44
CA ARG A 830 -7.84 0.78 2.09
C ARG A 830 -7.20 2.11 1.72
N THR A 831 -7.92 3.21 1.91
CA THR A 831 -7.46 4.56 1.55
C THR A 831 -6.29 5.01 2.46
N ALA A 832 -6.31 4.67 3.75
CA ALA A 832 -5.18 4.89 4.65
C ALA A 832 -3.93 4.09 4.23
N SER A 833 -4.10 2.81 3.88
CA SER A 833 -3.01 1.95 3.38
C SER A 833 -2.42 2.49 2.06
N LEU A 834 -3.28 2.94 1.14
CA LEU A 834 -2.91 3.49 -0.17
C LEU A 834 -2.09 4.79 -0.07
N PHE A 835 -2.47 5.71 0.82
CA PHE A 835 -1.78 6.98 1.04
C PHE A 835 -0.71 6.91 2.16
N TYR A 836 -0.49 5.71 2.72
CA TYR A 836 0.51 5.41 3.75
C TYR A 836 0.32 6.20 5.05
N ILE A 837 -0.94 6.47 5.41
CA ILE A 837 -1.34 7.34 6.52
C ILE A 837 -1.24 6.57 7.84
N ARG A 838 -0.68 7.23 8.87
CA ARG A 838 -0.59 6.66 10.23
C ARG A 838 -1.97 6.42 10.82
N PHE A 839 -2.14 5.30 11.52
CA PHE A 839 -3.32 4.92 12.28
C PHE A 839 -3.87 6.05 13.15
N SER A 840 -3.00 6.73 13.91
CA SER A 840 -3.39 7.84 14.78
C SER A 840 -3.90 9.06 14.02
N THR A 841 -3.38 9.34 12.82
CA THR A 841 -3.95 10.36 11.92
C THR A 841 -5.29 9.89 11.34
N ALA A 842 -5.39 8.63 10.92
CA ALA A 842 -6.63 8.06 10.39
C ALA A 842 -7.76 8.05 11.44
N ALA A 843 -7.43 7.77 12.72
CA ALA A 843 -8.33 7.86 13.86
C ALA A 843 -8.72 9.31 14.19
N MET A 844 -7.78 10.25 14.23
CA MET A 844 -8.10 11.68 14.44
C MET A 844 -9.03 12.23 13.35
N VAL A 845 -8.82 11.87 12.09
CA VAL A 845 -9.68 12.28 10.96
C VAL A 845 -11.10 11.73 11.08
N ARG A 846 -11.35 10.67 11.86
CA ARG A 846 -12.70 10.10 12.08
C ARG A 846 -13.56 11.05 12.91
N ASP A 847 -12.93 11.67 13.90
CA ASP A 847 -13.61 12.51 14.90
C ASP A 847 -13.74 13.98 14.44
N THR A 848 -13.05 14.36 13.37
CA THR A 848 -12.85 15.77 12.98
C THR A 848 -13.28 16.13 11.56
N LEU A 849 -13.42 15.15 10.65
CA LEU A 849 -13.83 15.40 9.26
C LEU A 849 -15.33 15.20 9.09
N GLU A 850 -16.02 16.24 8.64
CA GLU A 850 -17.46 16.32 8.48
C GLU A 850 -17.85 16.66 7.02
N PRO A 851 -19.09 16.38 6.58
CA PRO A 851 -19.57 16.75 5.24
C PRO A 851 -19.48 18.26 4.95
N THR A 852 -19.56 19.07 6.00
CA THR A 852 -19.55 20.54 6.00
C THR A 852 -18.18 21.16 6.28
N THR A 853 -17.11 20.36 6.41
CA THR A 853 -15.78 20.90 6.76
C THR A 853 -15.25 21.87 5.69
N MET A 854 -15.08 23.13 6.09
CA MET A 854 -14.62 24.21 5.24
C MET A 854 -13.08 24.33 5.26
N LEU A 855 -12.54 25.07 4.29
CA LEU A 855 -11.10 25.25 4.08
C LEU A 855 -10.30 25.60 5.37
N PRO A 856 -10.74 26.52 6.27
CA PRO A 856 -10.00 26.82 7.49
C PRO A 856 -9.90 25.64 8.47
N GLN A 857 -10.96 24.82 8.55
CA GLN A 857 -10.99 23.62 9.38
C GLN A 857 -10.07 22.54 8.79
N LEU A 858 -10.03 22.37 7.47
CA LEU A 858 -9.08 21.46 6.81
C LEU A 858 -7.62 21.81 7.12
N PHE A 859 -7.25 23.10 7.14
CA PHE A 859 -5.93 23.51 7.59
C PHE A 859 -5.67 23.15 9.07
N SER A 860 -6.68 23.18 9.95
CA SER A 860 -6.55 22.71 11.33
C SER A 860 -6.34 21.20 11.40
N VAL A 861 -7.20 20.40 10.75
CA VAL A 861 -7.12 18.93 10.69
C VAL A 861 -5.75 18.47 10.19
N LEU A 862 -5.24 19.07 9.11
CA LEU A 862 -3.89 18.76 8.59
C LEU A 862 -2.78 19.10 9.58
N SER A 863 -2.92 20.21 10.30
CA SER A 863 -1.90 20.67 11.26
C SER A 863 -1.86 19.83 12.54
N GLU A 864 -2.89 19.02 12.78
CA GLU A 864 -3.02 18.10 13.92
C GLU A 864 -2.63 16.65 13.56
N ALA A 865 -2.22 16.39 12.30
CA ALA A 865 -1.81 15.07 11.85
C ALA A 865 -0.62 14.51 12.66
N SER A 866 -0.64 13.21 12.96
CA SER A 866 0.36 12.56 13.81
C SER A 866 1.77 12.54 13.19
N GLU A 867 1.87 12.70 11.87
CA GLU A 867 3.10 12.96 11.11
C GLU A 867 3.88 14.19 11.66
N PHE A 868 3.18 15.11 12.33
CA PHE A 868 3.68 16.39 12.82
C PHE A 868 3.82 16.49 14.35
N VAL A 869 3.37 15.48 15.11
CA VAL A 869 3.37 15.49 16.59
C VAL A 869 4.77 15.66 17.21
N ALA A 870 5.81 15.18 16.53
CA ALA A 870 7.19 15.34 16.99
C ALA A 870 7.80 16.73 16.70
N MET A 871 7.06 17.66 16.08
CA MET A 871 7.54 19.03 15.89
C MET A 871 7.56 19.84 17.18
N LYS A 872 8.48 20.81 17.24
CA LYS A 872 8.66 21.72 18.37
C LYS A 872 8.73 23.16 17.87
N VAL A 873 8.30 24.10 18.69
CA VAL A 873 8.52 25.54 18.46
C VAL A 873 9.74 25.99 19.28
N ARG A 874 10.48 26.98 18.78
CA ARG A 874 11.75 27.43 19.37
C ARG A 874 11.78 28.94 19.51
N ASP A 875 12.40 29.43 20.58
CA ASP A 875 12.54 30.87 20.87
C ASP A 875 13.18 31.65 19.70
N GLU A 876 14.15 31.03 19.01
CA GLU A 876 14.86 31.60 17.86
C GLU A 876 14.01 31.71 16.58
N GLU A 877 12.81 31.13 16.56
CA GLU A 877 11.89 31.10 15.41
C GLU A 877 10.72 32.08 15.57
N GLY A 878 10.41 32.51 16.80
CA GLY A 878 9.17 33.22 17.12
C GLY A 878 8.97 34.54 16.37
N GLY A 879 10.05 35.29 16.11
CA GLY A 879 9.98 36.53 15.30
C GLY A 879 9.53 36.26 13.87
N GLU A 880 10.22 35.35 13.18
CA GLU A 880 9.91 34.99 11.79
C GLU A 880 8.54 34.31 11.65
N LEU A 881 8.12 33.50 12.64
CA LEU A 881 6.79 32.89 12.66
C LEU A 881 5.67 33.92 12.81
N ASN A 882 5.85 34.95 13.64
CA ASN A 882 4.89 36.04 13.80
C ASN A 882 4.82 36.94 12.55
N ASP A 883 5.96 37.27 11.94
CA ASP A 883 6.00 37.98 10.64
C ASP A 883 5.28 37.18 9.54
N LEU A 884 5.46 35.86 9.52
CA LEU A 884 4.81 34.95 8.58
C LEU A 884 3.29 34.92 8.79
N LYS A 885 2.84 34.81 10.04
CA LYS A 885 1.42 34.87 10.43
C LYS A 885 0.76 36.17 9.98
N GLY A 886 1.44 37.31 10.13
CA GLY A 886 0.90 38.62 9.74
C GLY A 886 0.92 38.90 8.23
N SER A 887 1.91 38.37 7.49
CA SER A 887 2.19 38.81 6.12
C SER A 887 1.82 37.80 5.02
N PHE A 888 1.77 36.50 5.33
CA PHE A 888 1.65 35.43 4.32
C PHE A 888 0.48 34.46 4.54
N CYS A 889 -0.09 34.41 5.75
CA CYS A 889 -1.31 33.64 6.03
C CYS A 889 -2.54 34.39 5.50
N ARG A 890 -3.28 33.77 4.56
CA ARG A 890 -4.55 34.31 4.04
C ARG A 890 -5.76 33.86 4.85
N ILE A 891 -5.63 32.76 5.57
CA ILE A 891 -6.71 32.12 6.32
C ILE A 891 -6.41 32.26 7.82
N PRO A 892 -7.35 32.71 8.66
CA PRO A 892 -7.14 32.79 10.09
C PRO A 892 -6.91 31.40 10.68
N ILE A 893 -5.85 31.28 11.48
CA ILE A 893 -5.55 30.06 12.24
C ILE A 893 -6.63 29.95 13.33
N GLN A 894 -7.54 28.97 13.20
CA GLN A 894 -8.75 28.89 14.02
C GLN A 894 -8.51 28.48 15.49
N LYS A 895 -7.42 27.77 15.77
CA LYS A 895 -7.13 27.25 17.11
C LYS A 895 -6.57 28.34 18.01
N ALA A 896 -7.06 28.41 19.26
CA ALA A 896 -6.53 29.33 20.26
C ALA A 896 -5.10 28.92 20.62
N GLY A 897 -4.12 29.69 20.14
CA GLY A 897 -2.70 29.44 20.31
C GLY A 897 -1.85 30.44 19.54
N ASN A 898 -0.61 30.64 19.97
CA ASN A 898 0.34 31.49 19.27
C ASN A 898 1.26 30.64 18.39
N VAL A 899 1.74 31.21 17.29
CA VAL A 899 2.63 30.49 16.36
C VAL A 899 4.02 30.24 16.94
N ASP A 900 4.39 30.96 17.99
CA ASP A 900 5.63 30.82 18.77
C ASP A 900 5.49 29.87 19.99
N SER A 901 4.28 29.40 20.31
CA SER A 901 4.03 28.39 21.36
C SER A 901 3.52 27.05 20.83
N ASP A 902 2.60 27.08 19.86
CA ASP A 902 1.77 25.92 19.52
C ASP A 902 2.17 25.27 18.20
N VAL A 903 2.53 23.99 18.26
CA VAL A 903 3.01 23.21 17.10
C VAL A 903 1.99 23.19 15.96
N PRO A 904 0.67 22.94 16.17
CA PRO A 904 -0.31 23.02 15.08
C PRO A 904 -0.43 24.43 14.48
N ALA A 905 -0.25 25.49 15.28
CA ALA A 905 -0.27 26.86 14.76
C ALA A 905 0.96 27.14 13.88
N LYS A 906 2.16 26.70 14.32
CA LYS A 906 3.40 26.71 13.51
C LYS A 906 3.22 25.94 12.19
N VAL A 907 2.63 24.73 12.22
CA VAL A 907 2.41 23.92 11.01
C VAL A 907 1.45 24.60 10.05
N ASN A 908 0.32 25.11 10.54
CA ASN A 908 -0.67 25.83 9.74
C ASN A 908 -0.02 27.05 9.06
N ALA A 909 0.71 27.86 9.83
CA ALA A 909 1.42 29.02 9.32
C ALA A 909 2.43 28.63 8.23
N LEU A 910 3.30 27.64 8.47
CA LEU A 910 4.29 27.19 7.49
C LEU A 910 3.65 26.60 6.22
N LEU A 911 2.51 25.91 6.32
CA LEU A 911 1.77 25.40 5.15
C LEU A 911 1.16 26.54 4.33
N GLN A 912 0.56 27.54 4.97
CA GLN A 912 0.07 28.74 4.27
C GLN A 912 1.21 29.56 3.65
N GLY A 913 2.32 29.73 4.37
CA GLY A 913 3.55 30.36 3.86
C GLY A 913 4.11 29.61 2.66
N TYR A 914 4.08 28.27 2.67
CA TYR A 914 4.47 27.44 1.53
C TYR A 914 3.60 27.72 0.30
N ILE A 915 2.27 27.74 0.42
CA ILE A 915 1.33 28.05 -0.68
C ILE A 915 1.52 29.50 -1.17
N SER A 916 1.77 30.45 -0.25
CA SER A 916 2.16 31.84 -0.54
C SER A 916 3.58 32.00 -1.13
N ARG A 917 4.29 30.90 -1.41
CA ARG A 917 5.65 30.86 -2.00
C ARG A 917 6.72 31.55 -1.16
N HIS A 918 6.50 31.69 0.14
CA HIS A 918 7.48 32.18 1.10
C HIS A 918 8.67 31.21 1.22
N SER A 919 9.83 31.73 1.64
CA SER A 919 11.05 30.96 1.91
C SER A 919 11.68 31.46 3.22
N PRO A 920 11.60 30.69 4.30
CA PRO A 920 12.17 31.10 5.59
C PRO A 920 13.68 31.34 5.52
N VAL A 921 14.13 32.32 6.30
CA VAL A 921 15.53 32.67 6.56
C VAL A 921 16.13 31.72 7.58
N CYS A 922 15.38 31.35 8.63
CA CYS A 922 15.83 30.39 9.62
C CYS A 922 15.91 28.97 9.05
N HIS A 923 17.07 28.31 9.20
CA HIS A 923 17.32 26.99 8.62
C HIS A 923 16.44 25.88 9.22
N SER A 924 16.07 25.98 10.50
CA SER A 924 15.14 25.03 11.12
C SER A 924 13.74 25.18 10.52
N LEU A 925 13.20 26.40 10.44
CA LEU A 925 11.91 26.68 9.79
C LEU A 925 11.88 26.27 8.32
N ALA A 926 12.95 26.53 7.57
CA ALA A 926 13.06 26.06 6.18
C ALA A 926 13.07 24.53 6.08
N SER A 927 13.67 23.83 7.06
CA SER A 927 13.65 22.36 7.12
C SER A 927 12.27 21.82 7.52
N ASP A 928 11.63 22.44 8.49
CA ASP A 928 10.31 22.07 9.00
C ASP A 928 9.23 22.32 7.93
N MET A 929 9.25 23.46 7.22
CA MET A 929 8.36 23.74 6.08
C MET A 929 8.51 22.72 4.94
N ASN A 930 9.74 22.27 4.66
CA ASN A 930 10.00 21.24 3.66
C ASN A 930 9.43 19.87 4.09
N TYR A 931 9.56 19.51 5.37
CA TYR A 931 8.97 18.28 5.91
C TYR A 931 7.44 18.32 5.92
N ILE A 932 6.83 19.47 6.22
CA ILE A 932 5.38 19.68 6.19
C ILE A 932 4.83 19.45 4.78
N HIS A 933 5.34 20.12 3.76
CA HIS A 933 4.76 20.00 2.41
C HIS A 933 4.92 18.58 1.82
N GLN A 934 6.01 17.87 2.15
CA GLN A 934 6.24 16.48 1.71
C GLN A 934 5.24 15.46 2.28
N ASN A 935 4.54 15.83 3.37
CA ASN A 935 3.48 15.02 3.96
C ASN A 935 2.08 15.58 3.65
N ALA A 936 1.95 16.91 3.52
CA ALA A 936 0.67 17.57 3.28
C ALA A 936 -0.04 17.06 2.00
N GLY A 937 0.70 16.84 0.90
CA GLY A 937 0.10 16.34 -0.35
C GLY A 937 -0.65 15.01 -0.16
N ARG A 938 0.01 13.98 0.40
CA ARG A 938 -0.63 12.68 0.65
C ARG A 938 -1.73 12.74 1.71
N LEU A 939 -1.59 13.60 2.73
CA LEU A 939 -2.61 13.83 3.74
C LEU A 939 -3.89 14.42 3.14
N VAL A 940 -3.79 15.46 2.30
CA VAL A 940 -4.98 16.06 1.67
C VAL A 940 -5.60 15.14 0.62
N ARG A 941 -4.80 14.39 -0.14
CA ARG A 941 -5.32 13.38 -1.08
C ARG A 941 -6.06 12.24 -0.36
N TYR A 942 -5.62 11.85 0.84
CA TYR A 942 -6.36 10.95 1.73
C TYR A 942 -7.70 11.55 2.18
N LEU A 943 -7.73 12.82 2.62
CA LEU A 943 -8.99 13.50 3.00
C LEU A 943 -9.96 13.58 1.80
N PHE A 944 -9.46 13.90 0.61
CA PHE A 944 -10.25 13.96 -0.62
C PHE A 944 -10.87 12.61 -0.99
N GLU A 945 -10.06 11.54 -1.04
CA GLU A 945 -10.56 10.20 -1.38
C GLU A 945 -11.58 9.69 -0.35
N LEU A 946 -11.41 10.03 0.94
CA LEU A 946 -12.43 9.74 1.96
C LEU A 946 -13.73 10.50 1.68
N SER A 947 -13.69 11.82 1.53
CA SER A 947 -14.88 12.64 1.29
C SER A 947 -15.60 12.24 0.00
N LEU A 948 -14.86 11.88 -1.05
CA LEU A 948 -15.41 11.37 -2.31
C LEU A 948 -16.14 10.03 -2.11
N ARG A 949 -15.57 9.08 -1.36
CA ARG A 949 -16.19 7.76 -1.10
C ARG A 949 -17.37 7.81 -0.11
N GLN A 950 -17.33 8.73 0.85
CA GLN A 950 -18.48 9.02 1.72
C GLN A 950 -19.58 9.80 0.98
N GLY A 951 -19.29 10.32 -0.22
CA GLY A 951 -20.23 11.05 -1.05
C GLY A 951 -20.48 12.49 -0.61
N TRP A 952 -19.52 13.15 0.05
CA TRP A 952 -19.67 14.51 0.56
C TRP A 952 -19.21 15.56 -0.47
N SER A 953 -20.14 16.12 -1.26
CA SER A 953 -19.83 17.02 -2.39
C SER A 953 -19.02 18.26 -1.97
N SER A 954 -19.45 18.97 -0.92
CA SER A 954 -18.79 20.19 -0.45
C SER A 954 -17.37 19.91 0.08
N CYS A 955 -17.24 18.89 0.93
CA CYS A 955 -15.95 18.50 1.49
C CYS A 955 -14.99 17.94 0.42
N ALA A 956 -15.48 17.11 -0.52
CA ALA A 956 -14.67 16.59 -1.64
C ALA A 956 -14.19 17.71 -2.57
N SER A 957 -15.04 18.69 -2.88
CA SER A 957 -14.66 19.87 -3.68
C SER A 957 -13.56 20.69 -2.97
N THR A 958 -13.75 20.97 -1.68
CA THR A 958 -12.82 21.81 -0.89
C THR A 958 -11.48 21.11 -0.63
N THR A 959 -11.49 19.80 -0.40
CA THR A 959 -10.26 18.99 -0.24
C THR A 959 -9.49 18.84 -1.55
N LEU A 960 -10.16 18.65 -2.69
CA LEU A 960 -9.52 18.65 -4.01
C LEU A 960 -8.89 20.01 -4.34
N GLN A 961 -9.61 21.11 -4.07
CA GLN A 961 -9.11 22.48 -4.21
C GLN A 961 -7.84 22.68 -3.36
N LEU A 962 -7.84 22.24 -2.10
CA LEU A 962 -6.67 22.32 -1.22
C LEU A 962 -5.49 21.46 -1.69
N ALA A 963 -5.74 20.27 -2.23
CA ALA A 963 -4.69 19.41 -2.81
C ALA A 963 -3.99 20.14 -3.97
N ARG A 964 -4.78 20.67 -4.91
CA ARG A 964 -4.27 21.47 -6.04
C ARG A 964 -3.52 22.72 -5.57
N MET A 965 -3.99 23.44 -4.55
CA MET A 965 -3.30 24.62 -4.01
C MET A 965 -1.91 24.31 -3.44
N ILE A 966 -1.77 23.18 -2.75
CA ILE A 966 -0.49 22.71 -2.21
C ILE A 966 0.43 22.23 -3.34
N GLU A 967 -0.09 21.43 -4.27
CA GLU A 967 0.67 20.88 -5.41
C GLU A 967 1.17 21.98 -6.37
N GLN A 968 0.30 22.95 -6.73
CA GLN A 968 0.64 24.07 -7.62
C GLN A 968 1.32 25.25 -6.90
N ARG A 969 1.39 25.21 -5.56
CA ARG A 969 1.96 26.27 -4.71
C ARG A 969 1.37 27.66 -5.01
N GLN A 970 0.04 27.68 -5.06
CA GLN A 970 -0.80 28.80 -5.48
C GLN A 970 -2.11 28.81 -4.69
N TRP A 971 -2.63 30.00 -4.40
CA TRP A 971 -3.99 30.14 -3.87
C TRP A 971 -5.02 30.18 -5.00
N ASP A 972 -6.19 29.58 -4.78
CA ASP A 972 -7.27 29.49 -5.77
C ASP A 972 -7.80 30.85 -6.26
N GLY A 973 -7.85 31.86 -5.37
CA GLY A 973 -8.18 33.25 -5.72
C GLY A 973 -7.10 34.01 -6.51
N GLN A 974 -6.16 33.33 -7.16
CA GLN A 974 -5.20 33.91 -8.09
C GLN A 974 -5.44 33.34 -9.49
N THR A 975 -5.11 34.08 -10.55
CA THR A 975 -5.31 33.62 -11.92
C THR A 975 -4.66 32.24 -12.16
N PRO A 976 -5.36 31.26 -12.77
CA PRO A 976 -4.80 29.96 -13.14
C PRO A 976 -3.52 30.05 -13.97
N LEU A 977 -3.25 31.18 -14.63
CA LEU A 977 -2.03 31.42 -15.41
C LEU A 977 -0.75 31.41 -14.55
N TRP A 978 -0.85 31.54 -13.22
CA TRP A 978 0.29 31.38 -12.30
C TRP A 978 0.91 29.98 -12.34
N GLN A 979 0.18 28.95 -12.78
CA GLN A 979 0.72 27.61 -13.05
C GLN A 979 1.81 27.64 -14.17
N PHE A 980 1.89 28.72 -14.96
CA PHE A 980 2.93 28.94 -15.98
C PHE A 980 4.04 29.91 -15.56
N ALA A 981 4.17 30.25 -14.26
CA ALA A 981 5.15 31.25 -13.78
C ALA A 981 6.62 30.97 -14.16
N SER A 982 6.98 29.71 -14.44
CA SER A 982 8.32 29.33 -14.91
C SER A 982 8.62 29.68 -16.37
N ALA A 983 7.59 30.00 -17.17
CA ALA A 983 7.70 30.34 -18.58
C ALA A 983 7.48 31.84 -18.87
N THR A 984 6.90 32.59 -17.94
CA THR A 984 6.34 33.93 -18.16
C THR A 984 6.70 34.92 -17.05
N SER A 985 6.66 36.22 -17.38
CA SER A 985 6.95 37.29 -16.42
C SER A 985 5.95 37.33 -15.25
N HIS A 986 6.46 37.20 -14.01
CA HIS A 986 5.67 37.38 -12.78
C HIS A 986 4.88 38.71 -12.77
N ARG A 987 5.42 39.80 -13.34
CA ARG A 987 4.74 41.10 -13.38
C ARG A 987 3.56 41.14 -14.36
N LEU A 988 3.58 40.30 -15.40
CA LEU A 988 2.44 40.14 -16.33
C LEU A 988 1.30 39.39 -15.64
N LEU A 989 1.61 38.32 -14.91
CA LEU A 989 0.64 37.54 -14.13
C LEU A 989 0.02 38.38 -13.00
N GLN A 990 0.82 39.16 -12.29
CA GLN A 990 0.32 40.12 -11.31
C GLN A 990 -0.61 41.18 -11.93
N ARG A 991 -0.37 41.62 -13.18
CA ARG A 991 -1.28 42.53 -13.91
C ARG A 991 -2.61 41.88 -14.29
N VAL A 992 -2.63 40.56 -14.50
CA VAL A 992 -3.88 39.80 -14.73
C VAL A 992 -4.69 39.72 -13.43
N ASP A 993 -4.03 39.43 -12.29
CA ASP A 993 -4.66 39.47 -10.95
C ASP A 993 -5.18 40.88 -10.59
N GLU A 994 -4.37 41.94 -10.78
CA GLU A 994 -4.74 43.34 -10.52
C GLU A 994 -5.96 43.82 -11.34
N MET A 995 -6.31 43.11 -12.42
CA MET A 995 -7.45 43.42 -13.30
C MET A 995 -8.60 42.41 -13.17
N GLU A 996 -8.47 41.42 -12.27
CA GLU A 996 -9.46 40.36 -12.00
C GLU A 996 -9.95 39.64 -13.29
N LEU A 997 -9.07 39.43 -14.26
CA LEU A 997 -9.40 38.81 -15.54
C LEU A 997 -9.43 37.28 -15.43
N SER A 998 -10.62 36.68 -15.58
CA SER A 998 -10.80 35.23 -15.67
C SER A 998 -10.23 34.64 -16.96
N VAL A 999 -9.89 33.35 -16.96
CA VAL A 999 -9.34 32.64 -18.13
C VAL A 999 -10.34 32.63 -19.29
N ASP A 1000 -11.63 32.40 -19.04
CA ASP A 1000 -12.66 32.45 -20.09
C ASP A 1000 -12.76 33.84 -20.72
N ARG A 1001 -12.79 34.91 -19.90
CA ARG A 1001 -12.79 36.29 -20.40
C ARG A 1001 -11.56 36.57 -21.26
N ILE A 1002 -10.38 36.09 -20.88
CA ILE A 1002 -9.15 36.24 -21.67
C ILE A 1002 -9.22 35.48 -23.01
N ARG A 1003 -9.91 34.34 -23.09
CA ARG A 1003 -10.13 33.60 -24.35
C ARG A 1003 -11.10 34.31 -25.28
N GLU A 1004 -12.12 34.95 -24.72
CA GLU A 1004 -13.16 35.69 -25.47
C GLU A 1004 -12.67 37.08 -25.91
N THR A 1005 -11.75 37.69 -25.16
CA THR A 1005 -11.22 39.04 -25.42
C THR A 1005 -10.16 39.04 -26.52
N GLY A 1006 -10.29 39.91 -27.52
CA GLY A 1006 -9.30 40.06 -28.58
C GLY A 1006 -7.95 40.61 -28.10
N VAL A 1007 -6.85 40.22 -28.77
CA VAL A 1007 -5.47 40.64 -28.43
C VAL A 1007 -5.32 42.16 -28.31
N ASP A 1008 -6.01 42.94 -29.15
CA ASP A 1008 -5.89 44.39 -29.16
C ASP A 1008 -6.62 45.03 -27.97
N GLU A 1009 -7.76 44.46 -27.53
CA GLU A 1009 -8.44 44.87 -26.30
C GLU A 1009 -7.65 44.46 -25.05
N LEU A 1010 -7.13 43.22 -25.00
CA LEU A 1010 -6.20 42.77 -23.95
C LEU A 1010 -4.97 43.68 -23.83
N THR A 1011 -4.50 44.26 -24.95
CA THR A 1011 -3.37 45.22 -24.95
C THR A 1011 -3.74 46.51 -24.18
N HIS A 1012 -4.96 47.03 -24.39
CA HIS A 1012 -5.48 48.21 -23.69
C HIS A 1012 -5.78 47.95 -22.20
N LEU A 1013 -6.22 46.73 -21.86
CA LEU A 1013 -6.50 46.30 -20.49
C LEU A 1013 -5.21 46.10 -19.67
N LEU A 1014 -4.28 45.27 -20.15
CA LEU A 1014 -3.09 44.85 -19.38
C LEU A 1014 -2.05 45.96 -19.21
N ARG A 1015 -1.96 46.90 -20.17
CA ARG A 1015 -1.02 48.05 -20.18
C ARG A 1015 0.44 47.68 -19.86
N PHE A 1016 0.85 46.46 -20.22
CA PHE A 1016 2.19 45.92 -19.94
C PHE A 1016 2.69 45.09 -21.11
N ARG A 1017 3.91 45.36 -21.59
CA ARG A 1017 4.52 44.76 -22.81
C ARG A 1017 3.71 44.93 -24.11
N GLY A 1018 2.68 45.79 -24.12
CA GLY A 1018 1.87 46.06 -25.31
C GLY A 1018 1.26 44.78 -25.90
N ARG A 1019 1.27 44.68 -27.23
CA ARG A 1019 0.65 43.57 -27.97
C ARG A 1019 1.28 42.20 -27.69
N ASP A 1020 2.56 42.17 -27.33
CA ASP A 1020 3.24 40.92 -27.05
C ASP A 1020 2.86 40.35 -25.68
N GLY A 1021 2.64 41.21 -24.68
CA GLY A 1021 2.09 40.80 -23.38
C GLY A 1021 0.66 40.26 -23.50
N ALA A 1022 -0.17 40.89 -24.34
CA ALA A 1022 -1.52 40.41 -24.63
C ALA A 1022 -1.54 39.07 -25.38
N ARG A 1023 -0.64 38.87 -26.35
CA ARG A 1023 -0.44 37.58 -27.04
C ARG A 1023 0.04 36.49 -26.08
N GLU A 1024 1.00 36.80 -25.21
CA GLU A 1024 1.53 35.88 -24.20
C GLU A 1024 0.38 35.42 -23.27
N VAL A 1025 -0.41 36.33 -22.71
CA VAL A 1025 -1.57 36.00 -21.85
C VAL A 1025 -2.65 35.21 -22.59
N SER A 1026 -3.00 35.58 -23.84
CA SER A 1026 -3.99 34.85 -24.64
C SER A 1026 -3.53 33.42 -24.96
N GLN A 1027 -2.26 33.21 -25.30
CA GLN A 1027 -1.68 31.88 -25.54
C GLN A 1027 -1.70 31.02 -24.27
N LEU A 1028 -1.32 31.58 -23.11
CA LEU A 1028 -1.37 30.85 -21.84
C LEU A 1028 -2.80 30.48 -21.43
N ALA A 1029 -3.77 31.38 -21.64
CA ALA A 1029 -5.18 31.10 -21.38
C ALA A 1029 -5.71 29.95 -22.24
N ALA A 1030 -5.29 29.87 -23.51
CA ALA A 1030 -5.61 28.75 -24.40
C ALA A 1030 -4.93 27.42 -24.02
N LEU A 1031 -3.88 27.43 -23.19
CA LEU A 1031 -3.22 26.23 -22.67
C LEU A 1031 -3.87 25.66 -21.39
N VAL A 1032 -4.73 26.41 -20.68
CA VAL A 1032 -5.42 25.86 -19.49
C VAL A 1032 -6.42 24.77 -19.92
N PRO A 1033 -6.51 23.60 -19.27
CA PRO A 1033 -7.51 22.60 -19.63
C PRO A 1033 -8.94 23.09 -19.44
N ARG A 1034 -9.79 22.87 -20.44
CA ARG A 1034 -11.26 23.12 -20.39
C ARG A 1034 -11.96 21.98 -21.12
N ILE A 1035 -13.02 21.45 -20.53
CA ILE A 1035 -13.82 20.37 -21.10
C ILE A 1035 -15.24 20.93 -21.28
N GLN A 1036 -15.71 21.05 -22.52
CA GLN A 1036 -17.12 21.30 -22.78
C GLN A 1036 -17.92 20.05 -22.40
N LEU A 1037 -18.91 20.25 -21.55
CA LEU A 1037 -19.74 19.20 -20.96
C LEU A 1037 -21.20 19.44 -21.34
N SER A 1038 -21.80 18.45 -21.98
CA SER A 1038 -23.26 18.33 -22.08
C SER A 1038 -23.71 17.02 -21.45
N ALA A 1039 -24.90 17.02 -20.84
CA ALA A 1039 -25.44 15.84 -20.19
C ALA A 1039 -26.94 15.70 -20.50
N GLU A 1040 -27.32 14.51 -20.96
CA GLU A 1040 -28.68 14.12 -21.33
C GLU A 1040 -29.22 13.11 -20.33
N THR A 1041 -30.53 13.13 -20.08
CA THR A 1041 -31.19 12.25 -19.12
C THR A 1041 -32.19 11.33 -19.81
N GLN A 1042 -32.22 10.07 -19.38
CA GLN A 1042 -33.08 9.01 -19.92
C GLN A 1042 -33.67 8.22 -18.74
N PRO A 1043 -34.92 8.50 -18.33
CA PRO A 1043 -35.60 7.71 -17.30
C PRO A 1043 -35.66 6.23 -17.69
N ILE A 1044 -35.14 5.35 -16.83
CA ILE A 1044 -35.32 3.90 -16.98
C ILE A 1044 -36.59 3.47 -16.23
N THR A 1045 -36.73 3.93 -14.99
CA THR A 1045 -37.91 3.73 -14.14
C THR A 1045 -38.28 5.07 -13.48
N ARG A 1046 -39.27 5.09 -12.59
CA ARG A 1046 -39.56 6.26 -11.75
C ARG A 1046 -38.43 6.62 -10.77
N THR A 1047 -37.57 5.67 -10.43
CA THR A 1047 -36.52 5.78 -9.40
C THR A 1047 -35.09 5.67 -9.93
N ILE A 1048 -34.91 5.34 -11.21
CA ILE A 1048 -33.59 5.16 -11.83
C ILE A 1048 -33.51 6.01 -13.10
N LEU A 1049 -32.56 6.94 -13.10
CA LEU A 1049 -32.27 7.83 -14.21
C LEU A 1049 -30.93 7.44 -14.84
N ARG A 1050 -30.90 7.17 -16.15
CA ARG A 1050 -29.65 7.08 -16.89
C ARG A 1050 -29.21 8.49 -17.30
N VAL A 1051 -27.94 8.81 -17.05
CA VAL A 1051 -27.32 10.05 -17.49
C VAL A 1051 -26.25 9.71 -18.53
N ARG A 1052 -26.34 10.34 -19.70
CA ARG A 1052 -25.32 10.27 -20.74
C ARG A 1052 -24.60 11.62 -20.78
N MET A 1053 -23.31 11.60 -20.49
CA MET A 1053 -22.45 12.77 -20.56
C MET A 1053 -21.64 12.72 -21.86
N THR A 1054 -21.46 13.87 -22.49
CA THR A 1054 -20.61 14.08 -23.65
C THR A 1054 -19.52 15.08 -23.27
N LEU A 1055 -18.26 14.66 -23.43
CA LEU A 1055 -17.06 15.38 -23.00
C LEU A 1055 -16.22 15.77 -24.23
N GLU A 1056 -16.06 17.07 -24.45
CA GLU A 1056 -15.35 17.64 -25.60
C GLU A 1056 -14.20 18.55 -25.14
N PRO A 1057 -12.92 18.19 -25.40
CA PRO A 1057 -11.78 19.01 -25.01
C PRO A 1057 -11.68 20.33 -25.79
N ASP A 1058 -11.69 21.46 -25.08
CA ASP A 1058 -11.67 22.83 -25.63
C ASP A 1058 -10.47 23.64 -25.11
N PHE A 1059 -9.26 23.16 -25.44
CA PHE A 1059 -8.00 23.83 -25.11
C PHE A 1059 -6.90 23.43 -26.09
N THR A 1060 -5.72 24.04 -25.99
CA THR A 1060 -4.55 23.70 -26.81
C THR A 1060 -3.64 22.73 -26.07
N TRP A 1061 -3.48 21.51 -26.58
CA TRP A 1061 -2.53 20.55 -26.01
C TRP A 1061 -1.07 20.98 -26.21
N SER A 1062 -0.32 20.96 -25.11
CA SER A 1062 1.13 21.21 -25.08
C SER A 1062 1.81 20.11 -24.27
N ASP A 1063 2.71 19.36 -24.88
CA ASP A 1063 3.43 18.26 -24.21
C ASP A 1063 4.27 18.73 -23.02
N ARG A 1064 4.76 19.98 -23.06
CA ARG A 1064 5.53 20.60 -21.98
C ARG A 1064 4.68 20.88 -20.73
N SER A 1065 3.37 21.09 -20.92
CA SER A 1065 2.45 21.48 -19.85
C SER A 1065 1.53 20.34 -19.40
N HIS A 1066 1.13 19.45 -20.33
CA HIS A 1066 0.12 18.41 -20.12
C HIS A 1066 0.67 16.98 -20.17
N GLY A 1067 1.93 16.81 -20.58
CA GLY A 1067 2.51 15.49 -20.82
C GLY A 1067 1.72 14.68 -21.87
N THR A 1068 1.31 13.47 -21.49
CA THR A 1068 0.74 12.46 -22.41
C THR A 1068 -0.73 12.13 -22.15
N GLN A 1069 -1.22 12.42 -20.95
CA GLN A 1069 -2.62 12.27 -20.54
C GLN A 1069 -2.98 13.36 -19.52
N GLN A 1070 -4.25 13.70 -19.42
CA GLN A 1070 -4.81 14.60 -18.40
C GLN A 1070 -5.97 13.88 -17.72
N ASN A 1071 -6.06 13.98 -16.40
CA ASN A 1071 -7.05 13.27 -15.61
C ASN A 1071 -8.07 14.25 -15.03
N PHE A 1072 -9.32 13.80 -14.97
CA PHE A 1072 -10.45 14.54 -14.45
C PHE A 1072 -11.31 13.63 -13.58
N TRP A 1073 -11.79 14.16 -12.47
CA TRP A 1073 -12.90 13.59 -11.73
C TRP A 1073 -14.21 14.04 -12.36
N ILE A 1074 -15.13 13.09 -12.53
CA ILE A 1074 -16.50 13.36 -12.96
C ILE A 1074 -17.40 12.91 -11.83
N TRP A 1075 -18.28 13.78 -11.34
CA TRP A 1075 -19.30 13.36 -10.38
C TRP A 1075 -20.63 14.09 -10.54
N ILE A 1076 -21.70 13.41 -10.12
CA ILE A 1076 -23.05 13.98 -10.05
C ILE A 1076 -23.38 14.27 -8.60
N GLU A 1077 -23.63 15.55 -8.31
CA GLU A 1077 -23.93 16.04 -6.97
C GLU A 1077 -25.34 16.65 -6.84
N ASP A 1078 -25.92 16.43 -5.67
CA ASP A 1078 -27.15 17.03 -5.20
C ASP A 1078 -26.83 18.37 -4.53
N PRO A 1079 -27.22 19.53 -5.09
CA PRO A 1079 -26.95 20.82 -4.48
C PRO A 1079 -27.76 21.07 -3.21
N ASP A 1080 -28.89 20.38 -3.04
CA ASP A 1080 -29.80 20.58 -1.90
C ASP A 1080 -29.38 19.69 -0.70
N GLN A 1081 -28.89 18.47 -0.96
CA GLN A 1081 -28.43 17.54 0.07
C GLN A 1081 -26.90 17.54 0.30
N GLY A 1082 -26.11 18.11 -0.62
CA GLY A 1082 -24.64 18.07 -0.56
C GLY A 1082 -24.04 16.67 -0.80
N LEU A 1083 -24.80 15.76 -1.41
CA LEU A 1083 -24.41 14.37 -1.65
C LEU A 1083 -23.92 14.12 -3.08
N ILE A 1084 -22.97 13.21 -3.25
CA ILE A 1084 -22.52 12.68 -4.54
C ILE A 1084 -23.22 11.33 -4.78
N TYR A 1085 -24.00 11.22 -5.85
CA TYR A 1085 -24.68 9.97 -6.23
C TYR A 1085 -23.83 9.05 -7.12
N HIS A 1086 -22.88 9.63 -7.85
CA HIS A 1086 -22.00 8.89 -8.75
C HIS A 1086 -20.69 9.65 -8.94
N SER A 1087 -19.56 8.94 -8.95
CA SER A 1087 -18.25 9.47 -9.28
C SER A 1087 -17.46 8.50 -10.16
N GLU A 1088 -16.67 9.04 -11.09
CA GLU A 1088 -15.82 8.30 -12.03
C GLU A 1088 -14.52 9.08 -12.31
N TYR A 1089 -13.43 8.37 -12.59
CA TYR A 1089 -12.13 8.95 -12.95
C TYR A 1089 -11.89 8.82 -14.46
N TRP A 1090 -11.89 9.94 -15.17
CA TRP A 1090 -11.73 9.98 -16.62
C TRP A 1090 -10.33 10.44 -17.04
N THR A 1091 -9.68 9.66 -17.91
CA THR A 1091 -8.35 9.96 -18.45
C THR A 1091 -8.44 10.37 -19.92
N LEU A 1092 -8.20 11.65 -20.19
CA LEU A 1092 -8.05 12.20 -21.53
C LEU A 1092 -6.62 11.95 -22.03
N THR A 1093 -6.44 10.98 -22.94
CA THR A 1093 -5.14 10.75 -23.57
C THR A 1093 -4.90 11.72 -24.73
N LYS A 1094 -3.63 12.03 -25.02
CA LYS A 1094 -3.23 12.80 -26.22
C LYS A 1094 -3.72 12.18 -27.53
N ARG A 1095 -3.94 10.86 -27.59
CA ARG A 1095 -4.50 10.17 -28.77
C ARG A 1095 -5.98 10.53 -28.95
N THR A 1096 -6.77 10.43 -27.88
CA THR A 1096 -8.19 10.79 -27.85
C THR A 1096 -8.37 12.29 -28.14
N PHE A 1097 -7.57 13.14 -27.52
CA PHE A 1097 -7.57 14.58 -27.81
C PHE A 1097 -7.33 14.88 -29.29
N LYS A 1098 -6.41 14.15 -29.95
CA LYS A 1098 -6.09 14.33 -31.37
C LYS A 1098 -7.14 13.80 -32.34
N SER A 1099 -7.96 12.80 -31.98
CA SER A 1099 -9.03 12.35 -32.87
C SER A 1099 -10.17 13.37 -32.96
N LYS A 1100 -10.29 14.28 -31.98
CA LYS A 1100 -11.40 15.23 -31.82
C LYS A 1100 -12.78 14.56 -31.73
N GLU A 1101 -12.81 13.29 -31.37
CA GLU A 1101 -14.06 12.57 -31.15
C GLU A 1101 -14.57 12.86 -29.73
N PRO A 1102 -15.86 13.17 -29.55
CA PRO A 1102 -16.44 13.35 -28.22
C PRO A 1102 -16.34 12.05 -27.42
N SER A 1103 -15.94 12.17 -26.15
CA SER A 1103 -15.94 11.03 -25.23
C SER A 1103 -17.29 10.93 -24.55
N PHE A 1104 -17.89 9.73 -24.52
CA PHE A 1104 -19.16 9.47 -23.86
C PHE A 1104 -18.96 8.73 -22.56
N VAL A 1105 -19.55 9.23 -21.48
CA VAL A 1105 -19.64 8.55 -20.18
C VAL A 1105 -21.12 8.30 -19.89
N MET A 1106 -21.47 7.10 -19.46
CA MET A 1106 -22.86 6.75 -19.12
C MET A 1106 -22.93 6.12 -17.75
N CYS A 1107 -23.78 6.68 -16.89
CA CYS A 1107 -24.04 6.16 -15.57
C CYS A 1107 -25.55 6.09 -15.30
N THR A 1108 -25.93 5.41 -14.22
CA THR A 1108 -27.29 5.38 -13.70
C THR A 1108 -27.28 5.88 -12.28
N ILE A 1109 -28.12 6.87 -11.98
CA ILE A 1109 -28.28 7.46 -10.66
C ILE A 1109 -29.70 7.19 -10.12
N PRO A 1110 -29.86 7.11 -8.79
CA PRO A 1110 -31.18 7.11 -8.19
C PRO A 1110 -31.87 8.47 -8.39
N LEU A 1111 -33.19 8.45 -8.35
CA LEU A 1111 -34.06 9.61 -8.31
C LEU A 1111 -35.10 9.38 -7.21
N PHE A 1112 -35.18 10.30 -6.25
CA PHE A 1112 -36.04 10.18 -5.07
C PHE A 1112 -37.24 11.14 -5.15
N GLU A 1113 -38.40 10.73 -4.62
CA GLU A 1113 -39.54 11.62 -4.41
C GLU A 1113 -39.44 12.24 -2.99
N PRO A 1114 -39.65 13.56 -2.81
CA PRO A 1114 -40.00 14.56 -3.81
C PRO A 1114 -38.83 14.89 -4.75
N PHE A 1115 -39.12 15.00 -6.06
CA PHE A 1115 -38.09 15.18 -7.07
C PHE A 1115 -37.34 16.51 -6.91
N PRO A 1116 -35.99 16.50 -6.92
CA PRO A 1116 -35.19 17.71 -6.85
C PRO A 1116 -35.33 18.55 -8.12
N THR A 1117 -35.00 19.84 -8.03
CA THR A 1117 -35.17 20.76 -9.18
C THR A 1117 -34.13 20.54 -10.27
N GLN A 1118 -32.91 20.16 -9.86
CA GLN A 1118 -31.77 19.85 -10.70
C GLN A 1118 -30.72 19.05 -9.91
N TYR A 1119 -29.89 18.29 -10.61
CA TYR A 1119 -28.56 17.88 -10.13
C TYR A 1119 -27.46 18.62 -10.88
N LEU A 1120 -26.24 18.61 -10.36
CA LEU A 1120 -25.08 19.19 -11.01
C LEU A 1120 -24.13 18.08 -11.45
N VAL A 1121 -23.75 18.05 -12.72
CA VAL A 1121 -22.62 17.23 -13.20
C VAL A 1121 -21.38 18.10 -13.17
N ARG A 1122 -20.38 17.70 -12.40
CA ARG A 1122 -19.09 18.37 -12.28
C ARG A 1122 -18.02 17.55 -12.98
N VAL A 1123 -17.23 18.20 -13.83
CA VAL A 1123 -15.98 17.69 -14.41
C VAL A 1123 -14.85 18.56 -13.91
N SER A 1124 -13.93 17.97 -13.15
CA SER A 1124 -12.94 18.67 -12.34
C SER A 1124 -11.54 18.10 -12.58
N SER A 1125 -10.58 18.92 -13.03
CA SER A 1125 -9.21 18.43 -13.27
C SER A 1125 -8.56 17.88 -11.99
N ASP A 1126 -7.87 16.75 -12.09
CA ASP A 1126 -7.19 16.17 -10.93
C ASP A 1126 -5.99 17.02 -10.46
N GLN A 1127 -5.41 17.85 -11.34
CA GLN A 1127 -4.15 18.58 -11.09
C GLN A 1127 -4.26 20.10 -11.23
N TRP A 1128 -5.13 20.62 -12.09
CA TRP A 1128 -5.15 22.04 -12.44
C TRP A 1128 -6.13 22.87 -11.61
N LEU A 1129 -5.68 24.01 -11.12
CA LEU A 1129 -6.54 25.06 -10.59
C LEU A 1129 -7.27 25.79 -11.73
N GLY A 1130 -8.55 26.12 -11.52
CA GLY A 1130 -9.39 26.81 -12.51
C GLY A 1130 -9.78 25.98 -13.73
N ALA A 1131 -9.66 24.65 -13.67
CA ALA A 1131 -10.02 23.72 -14.74
C ALA A 1131 -11.19 22.83 -14.30
N ASP A 1132 -12.29 23.48 -13.93
CA ASP A 1132 -13.55 22.88 -13.47
C ASP A 1132 -14.69 23.30 -14.40
N THR A 1133 -15.64 22.41 -14.67
CA THR A 1133 -16.83 22.70 -15.48
C THR A 1133 -18.04 22.03 -14.86
N VAL A 1134 -19.15 22.76 -14.76
CA VAL A 1134 -20.38 22.30 -14.13
C VAL A 1134 -21.54 22.43 -15.13
N CYS A 1135 -22.32 21.36 -15.30
CA CYS A 1135 -23.50 21.31 -16.16
C CYS A 1135 -24.75 20.97 -15.32
N PRO A 1136 -25.79 21.83 -15.26
CA PRO A 1136 -27.01 21.54 -14.51
C PRO A 1136 -27.93 20.59 -15.27
N LEU A 1137 -28.28 19.47 -14.64
CA LEU A 1137 -29.30 18.51 -15.09
C LEU A 1137 -30.66 18.92 -14.55
N SER A 1138 -31.47 19.63 -15.33
CA SER A 1138 -32.81 20.05 -14.88
C SER A 1138 -33.86 18.95 -15.05
N PHE A 1139 -34.65 18.68 -14.01
CA PHE A 1139 -35.74 17.70 -14.02
C PHE A 1139 -37.12 18.31 -14.26
N LYS A 1140 -37.22 19.63 -14.47
CA LYS A 1140 -38.48 20.37 -14.66
C LYS A 1140 -39.38 19.92 -15.82
N ARG A 1141 -38.85 19.12 -16.75
CA ARG A 1141 -39.57 18.55 -17.91
C ARG A 1141 -39.34 17.04 -18.05
N LEU A 1142 -38.94 16.37 -16.97
CA LEU A 1142 -38.63 14.94 -16.99
C LEU A 1142 -39.94 14.13 -17.07
N LEU A 1143 -40.21 13.56 -18.25
CA LEU A 1143 -41.32 12.62 -18.44
C LEU A 1143 -40.92 11.27 -17.88
N LEU A 1144 -41.32 11.00 -16.64
CA LEU A 1144 -41.10 9.70 -16.01
C LEU A 1144 -42.05 8.64 -16.59
N PRO A 1145 -41.61 7.37 -16.64
CA PRO A 1145 -42.51 6.27 -16.96
C PRO A 1145 -43.70 6.22 -15.99
N PRO A 1146 -44.85 5.64 -16.41
CA PRO A 1146 -45.85 5.21 -15.45
C PRO A 1146 -45.21 4.27 -14.42
N PRO A 1147 -45.77 4.15 -13.20
CA PRO A 1147 -45.36 3.07 -12.29
C PRO A 1147 -45.50 1.73 -13.02
N ASP A 1148 -44.56 0.82 -12.77
CA ASP A 1148 -44.61 -0.51 -13.38
C ASP A 1148 -45.98 -1.15 -13.06
N PRO A 1149 -46.65 -1.78 -14.05
CA PRO A 1149 -47.89 -2.47 -13.78
C PRO A 1149 -47.64 -3.56 -12.73
N PRO A 1150 -48.59 -3.82 -11.81
CA PRO A 1150 -48.43 -4.89 -10.85
C PRO A 1150 -48.13 -6.19 -11.59
N HIS A 1151 -47.11 -6.91 -11.11
CA HIS A 1151 -46.83 -8.24 -11.64
C HIS A 1151 -48.04 -9.14 -11.37
N THR A 1152 -48.31 -10.09 -12.26
CA THR A 1152 -49.33 -11.10 -11.97
C THR A 1152 -48.86 -11.92 -10.78
N ASP A 1153 -49.65 -11.91 -9.70
CA ASP A 1153 -49.34 -12.67 -8.49
C ASP A 1153 -49.20 -14.15 -8.81
N LEU A 1154 -48.18 -14.77 -8.23
CA LEU A 1154 -47.98 -16.21 -8.29
C LEU A 1154 -48.95 -16.85 -7.30
N LEU A 1155 -50.04 -17.41 -7.83
CA LEU A 1155 -51.05 -18.08 -7.03
C LEU A 1155 -50.43 -19.33 -6.37
N ASN A 1156 -50.75 -19.54 -5.09
CA ASN A 1156 -50.30 -20.72 -4.33
C ASN A 1156 -51.10 -21.98 -4.72
N LEU A 1157 -50.97 -22.37 -5.99
CA LEU A 1157 -51.60 -23.55 -6.56
C LEU A 1157 -50.82 -24.81 -6.18
N GLU A 1158 -51.53 -25.92 -5.98
CA GLU A 1158 -50.89 -27.22 -5.81
C GLU A 1158 -50.08 -27.58 -7.07
N PRO A 1159 -48.82 -28.04 -6.94
CA PRO A 1159 -47.96 -28.34 -8.09
C PRO A 1159 -48.60 -29.35 -9.04
N LEU A 1160 -48.87 -28.93 -10.28
CA LEU A 1160 -49.63 -29.75 -11.22
C LEU A 1160 -48.82 -30.99 -11.65
N PRO A 1161 -49.34 -32.22 -11.51
CA PRO A 1161 -48.60 -33.42 -11.92
C PRO A 1161 -48.50 -33.53 -13.44
N VAL A 1162 -47.43 -34.15 -13.93
CA VAL A 1162 -47.17 -34.31 -15.38
C VAL A 1162 -48.28 -35.11 -16.08
N CYS A 1163 -48.99 -36.00 -15.37
CA CYS A 1163 -50.17 -36.71 -15.90
C CYS A 1163 -51.35 -35.79 -16.26
N ALA A 1164 -51.34 -34.52 -15.86
CA ALA A 1164 -52.30 -33.51 -16.35
C ALA A 1164 -52.19 -33.26 -17.86
N LEU A 1165 -51.10 -33.69 -18.53
CA LEU A 1165 -50.98 -33.68 -19.98
C LEU A 1165 -51.96 -34.64 -20.68
N GLN A 1166 -52.44 -35.68 -19.98
CA GLN A 1166 -53.35 -36.70 -20.51
C GLN A 1166 -52.86 -37.34 -21.82
N ASN A 1167 -51.54 -37.48 -21.99
CA ASN A 1167 -50.91 -38.07 -23.15
C ASN A 1167 -49.58 -38.72 -22.76
N SER A 1168 -49.60 -40.05 -22.66
CA SER A 1168 -48.44 -40.90 -22.34
C SER A 1168 -47.17 -40.59 -23.16
N GLN A 1169 -47.29 -40.12 -24.40
CA GLN A 1169 -46.11 -39.79 -25.22
C GLN A 1169 -45.45 -38.47 -24.81
N TYR A 1170 -46.23 -37.50 -24.31
CA TYR A 1170 -45.69 -36.23 -23.82
C TYR A 1170 -45.21 -36.34 -22.38
N GLU A 1171 -45.90 -37.14 -21.56
CA GLU A 1171 -45.49 -37.44 -20.17
C GLU A 1171 -44.09 -38.05 -20.11
N LEU A 1172 -43.75 -38.94 -21.05
CA LEU A 1172 -42.43 -39.56 -21.18
C LEU A 1172 -41.29 -38.58 -21.54
N LEU A 1173 -41.59 -37.36 -22.00
CA LEU A 1173 -40.57 -36.34 -22.31
C LEU A 1173 -40.02 -35.67 -21.05
N TYR A 1174 -40.77 -35.71 -19.95
CA TYR A 1174 -40.42 -35.05 -18.69
C TYR A 1174 -39.84 -36.02 -17.66
N LYS A 1175 -38.76 -35.57 -16.99
CA LYS A 1175 -38.06 -36.33 -15.93
C LYS A 1175 -38.45 -35.89 -14.51
N PHE A 1176 -39.35 -34.92 -14.40
CA PHE A 1176 -39.91 -34.41 -13.15
C PHE A 1176 -41.36 -34.90 -13.00
N THR A 1177 -41.87 -34.96 -11.77
CA THR A 1177 -43.23 -35.48 -11.51
C THR A 1177 -44.30 -34.40 -11.53
N HIS A 1178 -43.95 -33.15 -11.18
CA HIS A 1178 -44.84 -32.00 -11.15
C HIS A 1178 -44.22 -30.80 -11.86
N PHE A 1179 -45.06 -30.02 -12.53
CA PHE A 1179 -44.72 -28.70 -13.05
C PHE A 1179 -44.43 -27.72 -11.90
N ASN A 1180 -43.55 -26.75 -12.13
CA ASN A 1180 -43.27 -25.69 -11.16
C ASN A 1180 -44.50 -24.75 -10.99
N PRO A 1181 -44.55 -23.88 -9.95
CA PRO A 1181 -45.72 -23.02 -9.71
C PRO A 1181 -46.09 -22.10 -10.89
N ILE A 1182 -45.10 -21.53 -11.58
CA ILE A 1182 -45.33 -20.67 -12.76
C ILE A 1182 -45.94 -21.48 -13.90
N GLN A 1183 -45.37 -22.66 -14.19
CA GLN A 1183 -45.86 -23.59 -15.20
C GLN A 1183 -47.27 -24.09 -14.87
N THR A 1184 -47.55 -24.37 -13.60
CA THR A 1184 -48.86 -24.78 -13.08
C THR A 1184 -49.92 -23.71 -13.33
N GLN A 1185 -49.65 -22.45 -12.95
CA GLN A 1185 -50.59 -21.34 -13.13
C GLN A 1185 -50.89 -21.03 -14.60
N ILE A 1186 -49.92 -21.19 -15.50
CA ILE A 1186 -50.12 -20.95 -16.95
C ILE A 1186 -50.53 -22.20 -17.74
N PHE A 1187 -50.52 -23.39 -17.12
CA PHE A 1187 -50.75 -24.67 -17.81
C PHE A 1187 -52.08 -24.66 -18.57
N HIS A 1188 -53.15 -24.29 -17.88
CA HIS A 1188 -54.49 -24.26 -18.47
C HIS A 1188 -54.56 -23.32 -19.68
N THR A 1189 -53.97 -22.13 -19.57
CA THR A 1189 -53.94 -21.13 -20.65
C THR A 1189 -53.11 -21.56 -21.86
N LEU A 1190 -52.03 -22.33 -21.66
CA LEU A 1190 -51.14 -22.77 -22.75
C LEU A 1190 -51.52 -24.13 -23.36
N TYR A 1191 -52.19 -25.00 -22.61
CA TYR A 1191 -52.49 -26.38 -23.02
C TYR A 1191 -53.97 -26.59 -23.39
N HIS A 1192 -54.88 -25.75 -22.88
CA HIS A 1192 -56.32 -25.88 -23.13
C HIS A 1192 -56.97 -24.70 -23.88
N GLN A 1193 -56.26 -23.58 -24.08
CA GLN A 1193 -56.78 -22.37 -24.74
C GLN A 1193 -55.89 -21.90 -25.89
N ASP A 1194 -56.49 -21.36 -26.95
CA ASP A 1194 -55.79 -20.87 -28.14
C ASP A 1194 -55.63 -19.34 -28.11
N VAL A 1195 -55.02 -18.84 -27.04
CA VAL A 1195 -54.78 -17.41 -26.79
C VAL A 1195 -53.30 -17.04 -26.90
N ASN A 1196 -53.01 -15.80 -27.31
CA ASN A 1196 -51.64 -15.29 -27.31
C ASN A 1196 -51.17 -15.02 -25.87
N VAL A 1197 -50.09 -15.67 -25.44
CA VAL A 1197 -49.53 -15.54 -24.08
C VAL A 1197 -48.18 -14.84 -24.09
N LEU A 1198 -48.00 -13.87 -23.19
CA LEU A 1198 -46.71 -13.24 -22.88
C LEU A 1198 -46.23 -13.75 -21.51
N LEU A 1199 -45.16 -14.54 -21.49
CA LEU A 1199 -44.58 -15.09 -20.25
C LEU A 1199 -43.31 -14.33 -19.83
N GLY A 1200 -43.48 -13.33 -18.96
CA GLY A 1200 -42.37 -12.69 -18.25
C GLY A 1200 -42.03 -13.46 -16.97
N ALA A 1201 -40.90 -14.17 -16.95
CA ALA A 1201 -40.41 -14.87 -15.76
C ALA A 1201 -38.87 -14.88 -15.71
N PRO A 1202 -38.23 -15.02 -14.53
CA PRO A 1202 -36.78 -15.12 -14.39
C PRO A 1202 -36.11 -16.22 -15.23
N THR A 1203 -34.82 -16.10 -15.47
CA THR A 1203 -34.02 -17.17 -16.08
C THR A 1203 -33.90 -18.33 -15.09
N GLY A 1204 -34.16 -19.56 -15.54
CA GLY A 1204 -34.28 -20.73 -14.68
C GLY A 1204 -35.72 -21.15 -14.36
N SER A 1205 -36.71 -20.24 -14.46
CA SER A 1205 -38.13 -20.53 -14.16
C SER A 1205 -38.86 -21.49 -15.12
N GLY A 1206 -38.14 -22.23 -15.97
CA GLY A 1206 -38.72 -23.27 -16.82
C GLY A 1206 -39.57 -22.77 -18.01
N LYS A 1207 -39.31 -21.54 -18.50
CA LYS A 1207 -40.01 -20.94 -19.65
C LYS A 1207 -40.00 -21.81 -20.93
N THR A 1208 -38.98 -22.65 -21.11
CA THR A 1208 -38.90 -23.59 -22.24
C THR A 1208 -40.04 -24.62 -22.21
N VAL A 1209 -40.36 -25.16 -21.03
CA VAL A 1209 -41.47 -26.11 -20.85
C VAL A 1209 -42.81 -25.44 -21.14
N ALA A 1210 -42.97 -24.15 -20.78
CA ALA A 1210 -44.17 -23.39 -21.16
C ALA A 1210 -44.33 -23.30 -22.69
N ALA A 1211 -43.24 -23.10 -23.43
CA ALA A 1211 -43.29 -23.14 -24.90
C ALA A 1211 -43.58 -24.56 -25.44
N GLU A 1212 -43.12 -25.61 -24.78
CA GLU A 1212 -43.42 -27.01 -25.13
C GLU A 1212 -44.90 -27.34 -24.93
N LEU A 1213 -45.55 -26.87 -23.84
CA LEU A 1213 -46.99 -27.01 -23.64
C LEU A 1213 -47.80 -26.43 -24.81
N ALA A 1214 -47.45 -25.23 -25.27
CA ALA A 1214 -48.07 -24.61 -26.44
C ALA A 1214 -47.79 -25.38 -27.75
N ILE A 1215 -46.59 -25.95 -27.91
CA ILE A 1215 -46.26 -26.84 -29.05
C ILE A 1215 -47.15 -28.08 -29.04
N PHE A 1216 -47.33 -28.73 -27.89
CA PHE A 1216 -48.18 -29.92 -27.76
C PHE A 1216 -49.65 -29.62 -28.04
N ARG A 1217 -50.17 -28.46 -27.63
CA ARG A 1217 -51.52 -28.00 -28.02
C ARG A 1217 -51.68 -27.94 -29.54
N VAL A 1218 -50.74 -27.32 -30.25
CA VAL A 1218 -50.77 -27.24 -31.73
C VAL A 1218 -50.69 -28.62 -32.39
N PHE A 1219 -49.87 -29.53 -31.85
CA PHE A 1219 -49.76 -30.90 -32.35
C PHE A 1219 -51.01 -31.75 -32.09
N ASN A 1220 -51.70 -31.55 -30.96
CA ASN A 1220 -52.96 -32.24 -30.65
C ASN A 1220 -54.08 -31.83 -31.61
N GLU A 1221 -54.21 -30.54 -31.93
CA GLU A 1221 -55.28 -30.06 -32.81
C GLU A 1221 -54.94 -30.17 -34.30
N THR A 1222 -53.70 -29.90 -34.68
CA THR A 1222 -53.30 -29.77 -36.09
C THR A 1222 -51.93 -30.42 -36.38
N PRO A 1223 -51.85 -31.76 -36.36
CA PRO A 1223 -50.58 -32.51 -36.48
C PRO A 1223 -49.73 -32.18 -37.72
N SER A 1224 -50.35 -31.66 -38.79
CA SER A 1224 -49.69 -31.31 -40.05
C SER A 1224 -49.18 -29.86 -40.13
N LYS A 1225 -49.45 -29.01 -39.13
CA LYS A 1225 -48.96 -27.62 -39.10
C LYS A 1225 -47.55 -27.53 -38.52
N LYS A 1226 -46.77 -26.57 -39.02
CA LYS A 1226 -45.40 -26.32 -38.55
C LYS A 1226 -45.41 -25.28 -37.43
N VAL A 1227 -44.84 -25.60 -36.27
CA VAL A 1227 -44.51 -24.60 -35.25
C VAL A 1227 -43.16 -23.97 -35.57
N ARG A 1228 -43.04 -22.65 -35.37
CA ARG A 1228 -41.78 -21.89 -35.55
C ARG A 1228 -41.40 -21.23 -34.22
N SER A 1229 -40.42 -21.80 -33.53
CA SER A 1229 -39.75 -21.12 -32.42
C SER A 1229 -38.63 -20.23 -32.95
N ILE A 1230 -38.43 -19.06 -32.33
CA ILE A 1230 -37.34 -18.13 -32.64
C ILE A 1230 -36.56 -17.90 -31.35
N TYR A 1231 -35.32 -18.37 -31.31
CA TYR A 1231 -34.39 -18.11 -30.22
C TYR A 1231 -33.47 -16.97 -30.60
N GLN A 1232 -33.60 -15.84 -29.90
CA GLN A 1232 -32.62 -14.76 -29.96
C GLN A 1232 -31.60 -15.00 -28.84
N GLN A 1233 -30.38 -15.43 -29.21
CA GLN A 1233 -29.26 -15.37 -28.29
C GLN A 1233 -28.82 -13.90 -28.17
N ASN A 1234 -28.87 -13.37 -26.95
CA ASN A 1234 -28.22 -12.13 -26.54
C ASN A 1234 -26.87 -12.45 -25.90
#